data_AF-A0A151NIW4-F1
#
_entry.id   AF-A0A151NIW4-F1
#
_cell.length_a   1.000
_cell.length_b   1.000
_cell.length_c   1.000
_cell.angle_alpha   90.00
_cell.angle_beta   90.00
_cell.angle_gamma   90.00
#
_symmetry.space_group_name_H-M   'P 1'
#
loop_
_entity.id
_entity.type
_entity.pdbx_description
1 polymer ?
#
loop_
_entity_poly.entity_id
_entity_poly.type
_entity_poly.pdbx_seq_one_letter_code
_entity_poly.pdbx_strand_id
1 'polypeptide(L)'
;MPQREQLRALVSRCWSSLDRVGSKLQRCLEERDEARRCQGEALQAKQAGEAVLEELRCHAGARICCSEQGLAAQRELCALLEGARQQQASWALESESFLEFATASLFMLRDDRRALGQGQEQLRALLSRGRSSLEGVASKLQCCLEERDEARRREEEALQATTAVSSRLEEVTGQREAALAALQDSVAQVEQLTTANSRLGTELSATVRELAVVEVERDQLQEENASYAQETARLRQEKEALQQERDRLRQELWEMTECHEFIDQENRVSRAQLLETEHKLKSTLATLRERSMQHEELQDAHHGLKMEESALRQELKACQAQLQDLQLKRDEVLKASMEIARGTDQLLGLARALRAAPQEEADGTLSWSRACTPARQTPHRLHTSFVGSVLKAMAGKDPEGDGIGVGSAFAKVEPAAPQKPAEAEASLLECVQELRDAIADLVAASTLAQEAEQERAQALQAEIVDLKQQLETLGAELDARDASIAKLNKALRVKLQSEKELQDVVQQQEEKMLQLIDRSGEVTSLKTEVSQLQRALQRAETEAKVLWEEVRDQQLPADTSNVQEKVWLRQEVNKLRELLLEKGNEISLLSSKYLEQRRILEGRLHQVQKVLKSQEETEVKVKEALSSIPDVVATSSQELQNVLRYLGLKPADGSGCPAAVL
;
A
#
# COMPACT_ATOMS: atom_id res chain seq x y z
N MET A 1 102.29 239.12 47.96
CA MET A 1 101.04 238.63 47.33
C MET A 1 100.96 237.10 47.46
N PRO A 2 100.29 236.52 48.48
CA PRO A 2 100.41 235.07 48.75
C PRO A 2 99.11 234.23 48.80
N GLN A 3 97.90 234.81 48.68
CA GLN A 3 96.66 234.11 49.10
C GLN A 3 95.87 233.36 47.99
N ARG A 4 96.19 233.50 46.70
CA ARG A 4 95.36 232.92 45.61
C ARG A 4 95.59 231.44 45.29
N GLU A 5 96.52 230.77 45.97
CA GLU A 5 96.91 229.38 45.67
C GLU A 5 96.16 228.35 46.53
N GLN A 6 95.88 228.68 47.79
CA GLN A 6 95.24 227.78 48.76
C GLN A 6 93.81 227.34 48.32
N LEU A 7 93.06 228.23 47.66
CA LEU A 7 91.72 227.90 47.15
C LEU A 7 91.73 226.83 46.03
N ARG A 8 92.74 226.81 45.16
CA ARG A 8 92.83 225.79 44.09
C ARG A 8 93.18 224.40 44.63
N ALA A 9 93.99 224.33 45.68
CA ALA A 9 94.31 223.07 46.34
C ALA A 9 93.07 222.41 46.97
N LEU A 10 92.20 223.20 47.63
CA LEU A 10 90.96 222.69 48.21
C LEU A 10 89.98 222.17 47.15
N VAL A 11 89.74 222.93 46.07
CA VAL A 11 88.83 222.50 44.99
C VAL A 11 89.29 221.19 44.35
N SER A 12 90.59 221.05 44.06
CA SER A 12 91.18 219.79 43.53
C SER A 12 91.00 218.60 44.49
N ARG A 13 91.15 218.85 45.80
CA ARG A 13 90.97 217.83 46.86
C ARG A 13 89.51 217.42 47.04
N CYS A 14 88.55 218.31 46.80
CA CYS A 14 87.13 217.98 46.77
C CYS A 14 86.77 217.14 45.53
N TRP A 15 87.22 217.54 44.33
CA TRP A 15 86.96 216.80 43.09
C TRP A 15 87.49 215.36 43.12
N SER A 16 88.74 215.18 43.56
CA SER A 16 89.34 213.84 43.72
C SER A 16 88.68 212.97 44.81
N SER A 17 87.89 213.56 45.72
CA SER A 17 87.04 212.80 46.66
C SER A 17 85.73 212.33 46.03
N LEU A 18 85.09 213.18 45.21
CA LEU A 18 83.87 212.84 44.47
C LEU A 18 84.12 211.74 43.44
N ASP A 19 85.19 211.85 42.65
CA ASP A 19 85.58 210.88 41.63
C ASP A 19 85.89 209.48 42.24
N ARG A 20 86.54 209.47 43.42
CA ARG A 20 86.79 208.25 44.21
C ARG A 20 85.52 207.65 44.84
N VAL A 21 84.45 208.43 45.03
CA VAL A 21 83.13 207.91 45.44
C VAL A 21 82.37 207.36 44.24
N GLY A 22 82.40 208.05 43.09
CA GLY A 22 81.79 207.58 41.83
C GLY A 22 82.33 206.22 41.40
N SER A 23 83.65 206.07 41.32
CA SER A 23 84.30 204.80 40.95
C SER A 23 84.11 203.66 41.97
N LYS A 24 83.74 203.95 43.22
CA LYS A 24 83.28 202.93 44.18
C LYS A 24 81.83 202.51 43.94
N LEU A 25 80.94 203.47 43.71
CA LEU A 25 79.53 203.20 43.40
C LEU A 25 79.40 202.38 42.09
N GLN A 26 80.24 202.70 41.10
CA GLN A 26 80.37 201.93 39.86
C GLN A 26 80.65 200.45 40.13
N ARG A 27 81.70 200.14 40.92
CA ARG A 27 82.06 198.77 41.29
C ARG A 27 80.96 198.04 42.05
N CYS A 28 80.30 198.68 43.01
CA CYS A 28 79.23 198.02 43.76
C CYS A 28 77.97 197.75 42.90
N LEU A 29 77.79 198.44 41.77
CA LEU A 29 76.77 198.10 40.78
C LEU A 29 77.23 196.94 39.90
N GLU A 30 78.49 196.93 39.46
CA GLU A 30 79.12 195.83 38.73
C GLU A 30 79.05 194.53 39.55
N GLU A 31 79.56 194.52 40.79
CA GLU A 31 79.51 193.39 41.74
C GLU A 31 78.09 192.87 41.98
N ARG A 32 77.09 193.77 42.08
CA ARG A 32 75.67 193.41 42.25
C ARG A 32 75.12 192.70 41.02
N ASP A 33 75.43 193.19 39.83
CA ASP A 33 74.89 192.64 38.58
C ASP A 33 75.66 191.39 38.11
N GLU A 34 76.93 191.26 38.51
CA GLU A 34 77.72 190.02 38.47
C GLU A 34 77.07 188.94 39.35
N ALA A 35 76.79 189.25 40.63
CA ALA A 35 76.16 188.33 41.57
C ALA A 35 74.76 187.89 41.13
N ARG A 36 73.99 188.79 40.50
CA ARG A 36 72.69 188.46 39.88
C ARG A 36 72.83 187.51 38.70
N ARG A 37 73.88 187.64 37.89
CA ARG A 37 74.17 186.72 36.77
C ARG A 37 74.46 185.32 37.31
N CYS A 38 75.38 185.20 38.27
CA CYS A 38 75.70 183.93 38.92
C CYS A 38 74.51 183.30 39.64
N GLN A 39 73.61 184.11 40.23
CA GLN A 39 72.36 183.62 40.80
C GLN A 39 71.42 183.05 39.71
N GLY A 40 71.30 183.72 38.57
CA GLY A 40 70.53 183.24 37.42
C GLY A 40 71.09 181.92 36.86
N GLU A 41 72.40 181.84 36.66
CA GLU A 41 73.12 180.64 36.22
C GLU A 41 72.93 179.47 37.20
N ALA A 42 73.03 179.71 38.51
CA ALA A 42 72.80 178.69 39.54
C ALA A 42 71.34 178.20 39.56
N LEU A 43 70.35 179.08 39.32
CA LEU A 43 68.94 178.69 39.20
C LEU A 43 68.68 177.88 37.93
N GLN A 44 69.28 178.24 36.79
CA GLN A 44 69.19 177.47 35.55
C GLN A 44 69.85 176.09 35.69
N ALA A 45 71.03 176.01 36.32
CA ALA A 45 71.69 174.74 36.62
C ALA A 45 70.85 173.85 37.55
N LYS A 46 70.20 174.42 38.56
CA LYS A 46 69.23 173.71 39.41
C LYS A 46 68.05 173.19 38.61
N GLN A 47 67.43 174.02 37.78
CA GLN A 47 66.28 173.62 36.94
C GLN A 47 66.64 172.51 35.94
N ALA A 48 67.83 172.59 35.33
CA ALA A 48 68.34 171.53 34.46
C ALA A 48 68.57 170.20 35.22
N GLY A 49 69.13 170.28 36.44
CA GLY A 49 69.28 169.11 37.31
C GLY A 49 67.95 168.49 37.75
N GLU A 50 66.94 169.32 38.06
CA GLU A 50 65.60 168.86 38.41
C GLU A 50 64.88 168.21 37.21
N ALA A 51 65.06 168.75 35.99
CA ALA A 51 64.53 168.14 34.77
C ALA A 51 65.14 166.75 34.50
N VAL A 52 66.47 166.62 34.58
CA VAL A 52 67.16 165.33 34.38
C VAL A 52 66.74 164.29 35.44
N LEU A 53 66.53 164.72 36.69
CA LEU A 53 66.03 163.82 37.74
C LEU A 53 64.60 163.33 37.46
N GLU A 54 63.74 164.16 36.87
CA GLU A 54 62.37 163.77 36.53
C GLU A 54 62.31 162.88 35.27
N GLU A 55 63.17 163.10 34.27
CA GLU A 55 63.36 162.17 33.15
C GLU A 55 63.84 160.80 33.65
N LEU A 56 64.81 160.77 34.57
CA LEU A 56 65.30 159.53 35.19
C LEU A 56 64.22 158.82 36.00
N ARG A 57 63.35 159.55 36.73
CA ARG A 57 62.17 158.99 37.42
C ARG A 57 61.17 158.39 36.44
N CYS A 58 60.82 159.12 35.38
CA CYS A 58 59.90 158.64 34.35
C CYS A 58 60.43 157.39 33.65
N HIS A 59 61.73 157.38 33.30
CA HIS A 59 62.39 156.22 32.70
C HIS A 59 62.46 155.01 33.64
N ALA A 60 62.80 155.22 34.92
CA ALA A 60 62.82 154.18 35.92
C ALA A 60 61.41 153.60 36.16
N GLY A 61 60.39 154.45 36.31
CA GLY A 61 58.99 154.05 36.44
C GLY A 61 58.50 153.25 35.24
N ALA A 62 58.75 153.72 34.01
CA ALA A 62 58.41 152.99 32.80
C ALA A 62 59.10 151.60 32.74
N ARG A 63 60.37 151.50 33.12
CA ARG A 63 61.09 150.22 33.19
C ARG A 63 60.53 149.28 34.25
N ILE A 64 60.11 149.80 35.40
CA ILE A 64 59.44 149.01 36.45
C ILE A 64 58.11 148.49 35.92
N CYS A 65 57.23 149.34 35.39
CA CYS A 65 55.93 148.94 34.84
C CYS A 65 56.07 147.88 33.73
N CYS A 66 57.01 148.03 32.79
CA CYS A 66 57.28 147.02 31.76
C CYS A 66 57.77 145.69 32.35
N SER A 67 58.57 145.72 33.42
CA SER A 67 59.04 144.52 34.12
C SER A 67 57.91 143.84 34.91
N GLU A 68 57.02 144.61 35.53
CA GLU A 68 55.84 144.11 36.25
C GLU A 68 54.83 143.48 35.28
N GLN A 69 54.60 144.09 34.11
CA GLN A 69 53.80 143.52 33.03
C GLN A 69 54.42 142.22 32.50
N GLY A 70 55.74 142.17 32.32
CA GLY A 70 56.45 140.94 31.95
C GLY A 70 56.30 139.82 32.98
N LEU A 71 56.40 140.15 34.27
CA LEU A 71 56.17 139.20 35.37
C LEU A 71 54.71 138.75 35.48
N ALA A 72 53.74 139.62 35.19
CA ALA A 72 52.32 139.26 35.13
C ALA A 72 52.04 138.27 33.99
N ALA A 73 52.48 138.58 32.77
CA ALA A 73 52.36 137.69 31.61
C ALA A 73 53.08 136.35 31.81
N GLN A 74 54.23 136.34 32.50
CA GLN A 74 54.92 135.11 32.87
C GLN A 74 54.10 134.25 33.85
N ARG A 75 53.45 134.87 34.86
CA ARG A 75 52.58 134.16 35.81
C ARG A 75 51.33 133.59 35.14
N GLU A 76 50.71 134.36 34.23
CA GLU A 76 49.58 133.90 33.42
C GLU A 76 49.97 132.71 32.53
N LEU A 77 51.13 132.78 31.87
CA LEU A 77 51.66 131.67 31.09
C LEU A 77 51.94 130.43 31.96
N CYS A 78 52.53 130.59 33.16
CA CYS A 78 52.71 129.49 34.10
C CYS A 78 51.37 128.84 34.51
N ALA A 79 50.36 129.64 34.87
CA ALA A 79 49.03 129.13 35.24
C ALA A 79 48.34 128.40 34.08
N LEU A 80 48.46 128.91 32.85
CA LEU A 80 47.94 128.25 31.65
C LEU A 80 48.68 126.93 31.33
N LEU A 81 50.01 126.88 31.51
CA LEU A 81 50.79 125.66 31.35
C LEU A 81 50.50 124.61 32.44
N GLU A 82 50.27 125.04 33.68
CA GLU A 82 49.83 124.16 34.77
C GLU A 82 48.42 123.62 34.50
N GLY A 83 47.48 124.45 34.05
CA GLY A 83 46.14 124.01 33.64
C GLY A 83 46.17 123.03 32.47
N ALA A 84 46.97 123.31 31.43
CA ALA A 84 47.16 122.41 30.29
C ALA A 84 47.80 121.07 30.72
N ARG A 85 48.77 121.09 31.64
CA ARG A 85 49.37 119.88 32.22
C ARG A 85 48.37 119.08 33.06
N GLN A 86 47.50 119.74 33.83
CA GLN A 86 46.44 119.07 34.60
C GLN A 86 45.42 118.41 33.66
N GLN A 87 45.00 119.09 32.59
CA GLN A 87 44.17 118.50 31.54
C GLN A 87 44.86 117.33 30.86
N GLN A 88 46.13 117.46 30.46
CA GLN A 88 46.87 116.34 29.85
C GLN A 88 46.95 115.12 30.79
N ALA A 89 47.07 115.34 32.10
CA ALA A 89 47.05 114.26 33.09
C ALA A 89 45.67 113.62 33.26
N SER A 90 44.56 114.40 33.24
CA SER A 90 43.21 113.82 33.32
C SER A 90 42.86 113.03 32.06
N TRP A 91 43.20 113.55 30.87
CA TRP A 91 43.02 112.86 29.60
C TRP A 91 43.88 111.59 29.51
N ALA A 92 45.08 111.58 30.10
CA ALA A 92 45.90 110.36 30.21
C ALA A 92 45.18 109.29 31.06
N LEU A 93 44.75 109.63 32.28
CA LEU A 93 44.02 108.72 33.17
C LEU A 93 42.71 108.21 32.56
N GLU A 94 41.94 109.08 31.90
CA GLU A 94 40.74 108.69 31.15
C GLU A 94 41.12 107.69 30.04
N SER A 95 42.14 107.99 29.23
CA SER A 95 42.59 107.10 28.15
C SER A 95 43.12 105.74 28.64
N GLU A 96 43.81 105.71 29.79
CA GLU A 96 44.24 104.48 30.45
C GLU A 96 43.02 103.66 30.90
N SER A 97 42.03 104.29 31.56
CA SER A 97 40.80 103.59 31.97
C SER A 97 39.98 103.06 30.78
N PHE A 98 39.96 103.78 29.64
CA PHE A 98 39.33 103.28 28.40
C PHE A 98 40.12 102.11 27.79
N LEU A 99 41.46 102.10 27.88
CA LEU A 99 42.30 100.99 27.42
C LEU A 99 42.18 99.76 28.33
N GLU A 100 42.09 99.93 29.65
CA GLU A 100 41.79 98.86 30.60
C GLU A 100 40.40 98.26 30.33
N PHE A 101 39.37 99.09 30.18
CA PHE A 101 38.03 98.63 29.81
C PHE A 101 38.00 97.90 28.46
N ALA A 102 38.68 98.42 27.44
CA ALA A 102 38.74 97.80 26.12
C ALA A 102 39.52 96.48 26.13
N THR A 103 40.64 96.39 26.87
CA THR A 103 41.42 95.14 26.98
C THR A 103 40.69 94.08 27.79
N ALA A 104 40.01 94.46 28.89
CA ALA A 104 39.13 93.56 29.63
C ALA A 104 37.96 93.05 28.75
N SER A 105 37.31 93.94 28.00
CA SER A 105 36.23 93.58 27.06
C SER A 105 36.71 92.62 25.95
N LEU A 106 37.91 92.86 25.40
CA LEU A 106 38.54 91.97 24.42
C LEU A 106 38.98 90.63 25.02
N PHE A 107 39.29 90.57 26.31
CA PHE A 107 39.57 89.33 27.02
C PHE A 107 38.29 88.50 27.20
N MET A 108 37.21 89.10 27.71
CA MET A 108 35.90 88.46 27.82
C MET A 108 35.42 87.91 26.47
N LEU A 109 35.47 88.72 25.41
CA LEU A 109 35.08 88.31 24.05
C LEU A 109 35.91 87.12 23.52
N ARG A 110 37.17 86.98 23.94
CA ARG A 110 38.02 85.83 23.58
C ARG A 110 37.61 84.57 24.32
N ASP A 111 37.24 84.68 25.58
CA ASP A 111 36.78 83.53 26.38
C ASP A 111 35.35 83.11 26.04
N ASP A 112 34.44 84.05 25.76
CA ASP A 112 33.13 83.78 25.16
C ASP A 112 33.27 83.02 23.82
N ARG A 113 34.22 83.44 22.98
CA ARG A 113 34.52 82.76 21.71
C ARG A 113 35.12 81.36 21.91
N ARG A 114 35.90 81.15 22.97
CA ARG A 114 36.41 79.80 23.35
C ARG A 114 35.28 78.90 23.84
N ALA A 115 34.40 79.40 24.71
CA ALA A 115 33.24 78.68 25.22
C ALA A 115 32.26 78.31 24.08
N LEU A 116 32.01 79.25 23.15
CA LEU A 116 31.22 78.98 21.94
C LEU A 116 31.87 77.90 21.05
N GLY A 117 33.20 77.91 20.91
CA GLY A 117 33.95 76.88 20.19
C GLY A 117 33.76 75.49 20.82
N GLN A 118 33.94 75.38 22.14
CA GLN A 118 33.70 74.16 22.90
C GLN A 118 32.25 73.66 22.77
N GLY A 119 31.27 74.57 22.81
CA GLY A 119 29.86 74.24 22.59
C GLY A 119 29.58 73.69 21.18
N GLN A 120 30.23 74.26 20.15
CA GLN A 120 30.14 73.74 18.78
C GLN A 120 30.81 72.36 18.62
N GLU A 121 31.91 72.11 19.33
CA GLU A 121 32.59 70.80 19.33
C GLU A 121 31.76 69.73 20.05
N GLN A 122 31.16 70.07 21.20
CA GLN A 122 30.21 69.20 21.90
C GLN A 122 28.99 68.88 21.02
N LEU A 123 28.39 69.88 20.37
CA LEU A 123 27.28 69.67 19.44
C LEU A 123 27.70 68.75 18.26
N ARG A 124 28.90 68.97 17.70
CA ARG A 124 29.45 68.14 16.62
C ARG A 124 29.68 66.69 17.05
N ALA A 125 30.13 66.45 18.27
CA ALA A 125 30.31 65.12 18.86
C ALA A 125 28.97 64.43 19.16
N LEU A 126 27.95 65.16 19.61
CA LEU A 126 26.60 64.63 19.78
C LEU A 126 25.96 64.27 18.43
N LEU A 127 26.16 65.10 17.40
CA LEU A 127 25.66 64.85 16.04
C LEU A 127 26.38 63.67 15.37
N SER A 128 27.69 63.49 15.56
CA SER A 128 28.40 62.32 15.01
C SER A 128 28.00 61.02 15.72
N ARG A 129 27.84 61.04 17.05
CA ARG A 129 27.27 59.92 17.82
C ARG A 129 25.81 59.61 17.42
N GLY A 130 25.01 60.64 17.16
CA GLY A 130 23.65 60.49 16.65
C GLY A 130 23.62 59.82 15.27
N ARG A 131 24.49 60.27 14.35
CA ARG A 131 24.65 59.66 13.02
C ARG A 131 25.08 58.20 13.11
N SER A 132 26.13 57.87 13.86
CA SER A 132 26.62 56.48 13.94
C SER A 132 25.61 55.56 14.64
N SER A 133 24.81 56.08 15.58
CA SER A 133 23.68 55.34 16.15
C SER A 133 22.55 55.10 15.14
N LEU A 134 22.29 56.04 14.23
CA LEU A 134 21.30 55.87 13.16
C LEU A 134 21.78 54.91 12.06
N GLU A 135 23.06 54.99 11.68
CA GLU A 135 23.71 54.04 10.75
C GLU A 135 23.74 52.62 11.36
N GLY A 136 23.99 52.50 12.66
CA GLY A 136 23.92 51.25 13.42
C GLY A 136 22.49 50.69 13.63
N VAL A 137 21.45 51.52 13.47
CA VAL A 137 20.05 51.07 13.43
C VAL A 137 19.63 50.70 12.00
N ALA A 138 20.03 51.49 11.00
CA ALA A 138 19.74 51.22 9.59
C ALA A 138 20.34 49.89 9.12
N SER A 139 21.60 49.62 9.46
CA SER A 139 22.26 48.34 9.18
C SER A 139 21.56 47.15 9.85
N LYS A 140 21.19 47.26 11.13
CA LYS A 140 20.42 46.23 11.83
C LYS A 140 19.04 45.99 11.19
N LEU A 141 18.31 47.05 10.84
CA LEU A 141 17.04 46.95 10.15
C LEU A 141 17.19 46.27 8.78
N GLN A 142 18.26 46.56 8.05
CA GLN A 142 18.56 45.90 6.79
C GLN A 142 18.83 44.40 6.99
N CYS A 143 19.69 44.02 7.95
CA CYS A 143 19.92 42.61 8.27
C CYS A 143 18.62 41.88 8.66
N CYS A 144 17.76 42.48 9.49
CA CYS A 144 16.47 41.88 9.85
C CYS A 144 15.47 41.78 8.68
N LEU A 145 15.58 42.63 7.65
CA LEU A 145 14.81 42.49 6.42
C LEU A 145 15.36 41.35 5.54
N GLU A 146 16.69 41.23 5.44
CA GLU A 146 17.38 40.15 4.73
C GLU A 146 17.07 38.79 5.39
N GLU A 147 17.15 38.70 6.73
CA GLU A 147 16.75 37.53 7.53
C GLU A 147 15.27 37.15 7.31
N ARG A 148 14.37 38.14 7.26
CA ARG A 148 12.93 37.91 7.01
C ARG A 148 12.66 37.36 5.62
N ASP A 149 13.27 37.95 4.59
CA ASP A 149 13.00 37.55 3.21
C ASP A 149 13.70 36.22 2.84
N GLU A 150 14.80 35.91 3.52
CA GLU A 150 15.42 34.59 3.50
C GLU A 150 14.59 33.54 4.28
N ALA A 151 13.98 33.89 5.41
CA ALA A 151 13.04 33.02 6.11
C ALA A 151 11.80 32.72 5.26
N ARG A 152 11.29 33.72 4.51
CA ARG A 152 10.19 33.55 3.55
C ARG A 152 10.55 32.59 2.42
N ARG A 153 11.76 32.66 1.85
CA ARG A 153 12.19 31.66 0.86
C ARG A 153 12.12 30.24 1.42
N ARG A 154 12.58 30.03 2.65
CA ARG A 154 12.54 28.70 3.29
C ARG A 154 11.11 28.23 3.56
N GLU A 155 10.18 29.15 3.86
CA GLU A 155 8.75 28.86 3.96
C GLU A 155 8.15 28.51 2.59
N GLU A 156 8.45 29.27 1.54
CA GLU A 156 8.03 29.00 0.15
C GLU A 156 8.61 27.67 -0.39
N GLU A 157 9.87 27.36 -0.11
CA GLU A 157 10.53 26.09 -0.43
C GLU A 157 9.91 24.92 0.34
N ALA A 158 9.58 25.09 1.62
CA ALA A 158 8.87 24.09 2.41
C ALA A 158 7.43 23.86 1.92
N LEU A 159 6.73 24.91 1.46
CA LEU A 159 5.42 24.81 0.82
C LEU A 159 5.50 24.11 -0.55
N GLN A 160 6.54 24.36 -1.33
CA GLN A 160 6.80 23.63 -2.58
C GLN A 160 7.14 22.15 -2.30
N ALA A 161 7.95 21.86 -1.28
CA ALA A 161 8.27 20.50 -0.89
C ALA A 161 7.04 19.73 -0.37
N THR A 162 6.18 20.36 0.45
CA THR A 162 4.96 19.73 0.94
C THR A 162 3.93 19.51 -0.16
N THR A 163 3.72 20.46 -1.08
CA THR A 163 2.85 20.25 -2.25
C THR A 163 3.36 19.17 -3.20
N ALA A 164 4.68 19.07 -3.42
CA ALA A 164 5.28 17.98 -4.20
C ALA A 164 5.21 16.61 -3.48
N VAL A 165 5.13 16.58 -2.15
CA VAL A 165 4.81 15.36 -1.38
C VAL A 165 3.32 15.02 -1.50
N SER A 166 2.42 16.01 -1.43
CA SER A 166 0.98 15.82 -1.62
C SER A 166 0.65 15.26 -3.00
N SER A 167 1.21 15.81 -4.09
CA SER A 167 0.95 15.29 -5.44
C SER A 167 1.46 13.85 -5.62
N ARG A 168 2.62 13.51 -5.03
CA ARG A 168 3.14 12.13 -5.00
C ARG A 168 2.27 11.19 -4.16
N LEU A 169 1.68 11.67 -3.07
CA LEU A 169 0.71 10.90 -2.29
C LEU A 169 -0.57 10.66 -3.09
N GLU A 170 -1.08 11.67 -3.80
CA GLU A 170 -2.23 11.54 -4.73
C GLU A 170 -1.94 10.50 -5.84
N GLU A 171 -0.79 10.60 -6.51
CA GLU A 171 -0.31 9.61 -7.49
C GLU A 171 -0.25 8.19 -6.91
N VAL A 172 0.33 8.02 -5.71
CA VAL A 172 0.42 6.72 -5.05
C VAL A 172 -0.95 6.19 -4.60
N THR A 173 -1.88 7.06 -4.16
CA THR A 173 -3.26 6.63 -3.86
C THR A 173 -4.00 6.18 -5.11
N GLY A 174 -3.89 6.90 -6.23
CA GLY A 174 -4.49 6.50 -7.50
C GLY A 174 -3.89 5.19 -8.05
N GLN A 175 -2.58 4.98 -7.92
CA GLN A 175 -1.93 3.71 -8.23
C GLN A 175 -2.44 2.56 -7.33
N ARG A 176 -2.64 2.82 -6.03
CA ARG A 176 -3.20 1.83 -5.09
C ARG A 176 -4.65 1.49 -5.42
N GLU A 177 -5.46 2.48 -5.80
CA GLU A 177 -6.86 2.27 -6.19
C GLU A 177 -6.97 1.49 -7.49
N ALA A 178 -6.15 1.80 -8.50
CA ALA A 178 -6.06 1.02 -9.73
C ALA A 178 -5.60 -0.44 -9.46
N ALA A 179 -4.64 -0.64 -8.55
CA ALA A 179 -4.21 -1.98 -8.13
C ALA A 179 -5.30 -2.74 -7.36
N LEU A 180 -6.09 -2.06 -6.51
CA LEU A 180 -7.22 -2.66 -5.82
C LEU A 180 -8.34 -3.06 -6.78
N ALA A 181 -8.63 -2.25 -7.80
CA ALA A 181 -9.58 -2.60 -8.86
C ALA A 181 -9.11 -3.84 -9.66
N ALA A 182 -7.85 -3.86 -10.09
CA ALA A 182 -7.27 -5.01 -10.79
C ALA A 182 -7.26 -6.29 -9.93
N LEU A 183 -7.07 -6.17 -8.61
CA LEU A 183 -7.21 -7.29 -7.68
C LEU A 183 -8.67 -7.75 -7.57
N GLN A 184 -9.64 -6.84 -7.48
CA GLN A 184 -11.07 -7.19 -7.50
C GLN A 184 -11.48 -7.91 -8.78
N ASP A 185 -11.02 -7.44 -9.95
CA ASP A 185 -11.23 -8.12 -11.23
C ASP A 185 -10.62 -9.54 -11.23
N SER A 186 -9.43 -9.71 -10.65
CA SER A 186 -8.79 -11.03 -10.53
C SER A 186 -9.53 -11.97 -9.58
N VAL A 187 -10.10 -11.45 -8.48
CA VAL A 187 -10.95 -12.22 -7.55
C VAL A 187 -12.24 -12.64 -8.25
N ALA A 188 -12.91 -11.74 -8.97
CA ALA A 188 -14.09 -12.07 -9.76
C ALA A 188 -13.82 -13.14 -10.84
N GLN A 189 -12.63 -13.12 -11.46
CA GLN A 189 -12.19 -14.19 -12.37
C GLN A 189 -11.97 -15.52 -11.64
N VAL A 190 -11.36 -15.52 -10.45
CA VAL A 190 -11.17 -16.73 -9.63
C VAL A 190 -12.50 -17.30 -9.15
N GLU A 191 -13.46 -16.46 -8.77
CA GLU A 191 -14.83 -16.88 -8.44
C GLU A 191 -15.55 -17.50 -9.64
N GLN A 192 -15.50 -16.86 -10.82
CA GLN A 192 -16.04 -17.41 -12.06
C GLN A 192 -15.42 -18.77 -12.39
N LEU A 193 -14.09 -18.89 -12.37
CA LEU A 193 -13.37 -20.16 -12.57
C LEU A 193 -13.75 -21.21 -11.53
N THR A 194 -13.96 -20.82 -10.27
CA THR A 194 -14.40 -21.73 -9.19
C THR A 194 -15.81 -22.26 -9.45
N THR A 195 -16.74 -21.41 -9.89
CA THR A 195 -18.09 -21.86 -10.28
C THR A 195 -18.10 -22.69 -11.57
N ALA A 196 -17.18 -22.44 -12.50
CA ALA A 196 -17.00 -23.29 -13.69
C ALA A 196 -16.46 -24.67 -13.29
N ASN A 197 -15.47 -24.73 -12.40
CA ASN A 197 -14.91 -25.98 -11.90
C ASN A 197 -15.94 -26.80 -11.09
N SER A 198 -16.81 -26.16 -10.30
CA SER A 198 -17.86 -26.88 -9.58
C SER A 198 -18.94 -27.43 -10.54
N ARG A 199 -19.30 -26.70 -11.60
CA ARG A 199 -20.18 -27.20 -12.67
C ARG A 199 -19.57 -28.40 -13.39
N LEU A 200 -18.33 -28.29 -13.87
CA LEU A 200 -17.60 -29.39 -14.50
C LEU A 200 -17.46 -30.59 -13.56
N GLY A 201 -17.26 -30.37 -12.25
CA GLY A 201 -17.29 -31.41 -11.23
C GLY A 201 -18.66 -32.10 -11.12
N THR A 202 -19.76 -31.35 -11.15
CA THR A 202 -21.11 -31.94 -11.16
C THR A 202 -21.40 -32.71 -12.45
N GLU A 203 -21.01 -32.19 -13.61
CA GLU A 203 -21.16 -32.83 -14.93
C GLU A 203 -20.33 -34.12 -15.06
N LEU A 204 -19.07 -34.09 -14.59
CA LEU A 204 -18.23 -35.28 -14.52
C LEU A 204 -18.79 -36.32 -13.55
N SER A 205 -19.34 -35.89 -12.40
CA SER A 205 -20.01 -36.82 -11.48
C SER A 205 -21.30 -37.40 -12.07
N ALA A 206 -21.97 -36.71 -12.99
CA ALA A 206 -23.18 -37.17 -13.66
C ALA A 206 -22.85 -38.19 -14.77
N THR A 207 -21.91 -37.85 -15.66
CA THR A 207 -21.43 -38.76 -16.71
C THR A 207 -20.80 -40.03 -16.14
N VAL A 208 -20.09 -39.97 -15.00
CA VAL A 208 -19.61 -41.18 -14.29
C VAL A 208 -20.78 -42.04 -13.77
N ARG A 209 -21.88 -41.44 -13.33
CA ARG A 209 -23.10 -42.18 -12.91
C ARG A 209 -23.85 -42.78 -14.10
N GLU A 210 -23.92 -42.06 -15.22
CA GLU A 210 -24.52 -42.56 -16.47
C GLU A 210 -23.70 -43.73 -17.04
N LEU A 211 -22.37 -43.61 -17.07
CA LEU A 211 -21.48 -44.71 -17.45
C LEU A 211 -21.67 -45.94 -16.57
N ALA A 212 -21.75 -45.77 -15.24
CA ALA A 212 -22.00 -46.90 -14.33
C ALA A 212 -23.36 -47.59 -14.58
N VAL A 213 -24.40 -46.86 -15.00
CA VAL A 213 -25.68 -47.46 -15.43
C VAL A 213 -25.50 -48.25 -16.73
N VAL A 214 -24.83 -47.66 -17.74
CA VAL A 214 -24.56 -48.32 -19.03
C VAL A 214 -23.66 -49.55 -18.87
N GLU A 215 -22.73 -49.57 -17.90
CA GLU A 215 -21.95 -50.78 -17.58
C GLU A 215 -22.82 -51.89 -16.98
N VAL A 216 -23.76 -51.55 -16.09
CA VAL A 216 -24.72 -52.53 -15.55
C VAL A 216 -25.67 -53.04 -16.65
N GLU A 217 -26.17 -52.17 -17.53
CA GLU A 217 -26.97 -52.58 -18.69
C GLU A 217 -26.18 -53.48 -19.66
N ARG A 218 -24.91 -53.14 -19.93
CA ARG A 218 -23.98 -53.96 -20.74
C ARG A 218 -23.80 -55.35 -20.14
N ASP A 219 -23.66 -55.46 -18.82
CA ASP A 219 -23.39 -56.73 -18.15
C ASP A 219 -24.66 -57.58 -18.02
N GLN A 220 -25.83 -56.96 -17.77
CA GLN A 220 -27.13 -57.62 -17.88
C GLN A 220 -27.36 -58.18 -19.31
N LEU A 221 -27.10 -57.37 -20.35
CA LEU A 221 -27.21 -57.82 -21.73
C LEU A 221 -26.19 -58.93 -22.07
N GLN A 222 -25.03 -59.00 -21.42
CA GLN A 222 -24.10 -60.12 -21.57
C GLN A 222 -24.63 -61.40 -20.92
N GLU A 223 -25.23 -61.33 -19.73
CA GLU A 223 -25.89 -62.46 -19.07
C GLU A 223 -27.09 -62.97 -19.87
N GLU A 224 -27.94 -62.06 -20.38
CA GLU A 224 -29.05 -62.41 -21.28
C GLU A 224 -28.55 -63.09 -22.55
N ASN A 225 -27.56 -62.52 -23.25
CA ASN A 225 -26.98 -63.13 -24.45
C ASN A 225 -26.33 -64.49 -24.16
N ALA A 226 -25.71 -64.67 -23.00
CA ALA A 226 -25.19 -65.97 -22.58
C ALA A 226 -26.32 -66.98 -22.31
N SER A 227 -27.47 -66.55 -21.79
CA SER A 227 -28.65 -67.40 -21.60
C SER A 227 -29.27 -67.82 -22.94
N TYR A 228 -29.44 -66.90 -23.90
CA TYR A 228 -29.90 -67.21 -25.26
C TYR A 228 -28.90 -68.10 -26.03
N ALA A 229 -27.59 -67.93 -25.81
CA ALA A 229 -26.58 -68.82 -26.36
C ALA A 229 -26.73 -70.26 -25.83
N GLN A 230 -27.00 -70.43 -24.52
CA GLN A 230 -27.29 -71.73 -23.92
C GLN A 230 -28.61 -72.32 -24.43
N GLU A 231 -29.68 -71.54 -24.51
CA GLU A 231 -30.99 -72.01 -24.98
C GLU A 231 -30.91 -72.45 -26.45
N THR A 232 -30.31 -71.65 -27.33
CA THR A 232 -30.12 -72.06 -28.73
C THR A 232 -29.17 -73.27 -28.86
N ALA A 233 -28.26 -73.51 -27.90
CA ALA A 233 -27.46 -74.74 -27.87
C ALA A 233 -28.32 -75.97 -27.50
N ARG A 234 -29.21 -75.86 -26.50
CA ARG A 234 -30.18 -76.91 -26.15
C ARG A 234 -31.12 -77.22 -27.32
N LEU A 235 -31.71 -76.20 -27.94
CA LEU A 235 -32.61 -76.36 -29.10
C LEU A 235 -31.90 -76.98 -30.32
N ARG A 236 -30.58 -76.78 -30.50
CA ARG A 236 -29.80 -77.51 -31.50
C ARG A 236 -29.68 -78.99 -31.14
N GLN A 237 -29.33 -79.31 -29.89
CA GLN A 237 -29.22 -80.70 -29.40
C GLN A 237 -30.56 -81.46 -29.48
N GLU A 238 -31.67 -80.83 -29.09
CA GLU A 238 -33.02 -81.39 -29.21
C GLU A 238 -33.40 -81.62 -30.68
N LYS A 239 -33.11 -80.66 -31.55
CA LYS A 239 -33.32 -80.81 -33.00
C LYS A 239 -32.47 -81.94 -33.58
N GLU A 240 -31.22 -82.10 -33.13
CA GLU A 240 -30.33 -83.19 -33.55
C GLU A 240 -30.81 -84.56 -33.02
N ALA A 241 -31.36 -84.63 -31.82
CA ALA A 241 -31.99 -85.84 -31.27
C ALA A 241 -33.25 -86.24 -32.05
N LEU A 242 -34.20 -85.31 -32.25
CA LEU A 242 -35.40 -85.52 -33.05
C LEU A 242 -35.08 -85.88 -34.52
N GLN A 243 -34.01 -85.30 -35.06
CA GLN A 243 -33.48 -85.63 -36.39
C GLN A 243 -32.95 -87.08 -36.44
N GLN A 244 -32.25 -87.55 -35.41
CA GLN A 244 -31.82 -88.95 -35.28
C GLN A 244 -33.01 -89.90 -35.11
N GLU A 245 -33.99 -89.57 -34.26
CA GLU A 245 -35.21 -90.38 -34.08
C GLU A 245 -36.02 -90.50 -35.38
N ARG A 246 -36.21 -89.38 -36.10
CA ARG A 246 -36.86 -89.37 -37.41
C ARG A 246 -36.15 -90.29 -38.42
N ASP A 247 -34.82 -90.31 -38.42
CA ASP A 247 -34.06 -91.12 -39.36
C ASP A 247 -33.99 -92.60 -38.94
N ARG A 248 -34.03 -92.92 -37.63
CA ARG A 248 -34.31 -94.28 -37.13
C ARG A 248 -35.70 -94.77 -37.54
N LEU A 249 -36.74 -93.98 -37.29
CA LEU A 249 -38.12 -94.32 -37.69
C LEU A 249 -38.27 -94.50 -39.20
N ARG A 250 -37.49 -93.78 -40.02
CA ARG A 250 -37.41 -94.01 -41.47
C ARG A 250 -36.74 -95.34 -41.83
N GLN A 251 -35.70 -95.73 -41.11
CA GLN A 251 -35.06 -97.04 -41.28
C GLN A 251 -36.02 -98.16 -40.85
N GLU A 252 -36.65 -98.05 -39.68
CA GLU A 252 -37.64 -99.01 -39.17
C GLU A 252 -38.84 -99.15 -40.13
N LEU A 253 -39.35 -98.04 -40.68
CA LEU A 253 -40.40 -98.06 -41.71
C LEU A 253 -39.93 -98.73 -43.00
N TRP A 254 -38.67 -98.52 -43.41
CA TRP A 254 -38.11 -99.13 -44.61
C TRP A 254 -37.92 -100.65 -44.45
N GLU A 255 -37.32 -101.09 -43.34
CA GLU A 255 -37.18 -102.50 -42.95
C GLU A 255 -38.55 -103.19 -42.84
N MET A 256 -39.55 -102.50 -42.27
CA MET A 256 -40.93 -102.98 -42.22
C MET A 256 -41.58 -103.09 -43.61
N THR A 257 -41.32 -102.15 -44.53
CA THR A 257 -41.79 -102.27 -45.92
C THR A 257 -41.11 -103.42 -46.67
N GLU A 258 -39.81 -103.66 -46.49
CA GLU A 258 -39.15 -104.85 -47.06
C GLU A 258 -39.74 -106.15 -46.51
N CYS A 259 -40.02 -106.21 -45.19
CA CYS A 259 -40.68 -107.36 -44.57
C CYS A 259 -42.09 -107.58 -45.13
N HIS A 260 -42.88 -106.52 -45.33
CA HIS A 260 -44.18 -106.62 -45.99
C HIS A 260 -44.07 -107.05 -47.45
N GLU A 261 -43.14 -106.52 -48.23
CA GLU A 261 -42.93 -106.94 -49.62
C GLU A 261 -42.50 -108.42 -49.71
N PHE A 262 -41.67 -108.90 -48.77
CA PHE A 262 -41.30 -110.31 -48.67
C PHE A 262 -42.52 -111.20 -48.35
N ILE A 263 -43.31 -110.82 -47.35
CA ILE A 263 -44.55 -111.54 -46.97
C ILE A 263 -45.55 -111.53 -48.14
N ASP A 264 -45.65 -110.45 -48.90
CA ASP A 264 -46.55 -110.35 -50.04
C ASP A 264 -46.05 -111.18 -51.24
N GLN A 265 -44.73 -111.28 -51.44
CA GLN A 265 -44.12 -112.22 -52.39
C GLN A 265 -44.36 -113.69 -51.99
N GLU A 266 -44.16 -114.04 -50.73
CA GLU A 266 -44.44 -115.39 -50.20
C GLU A 266 -45.93 -115.73 -50.38
N ASN A 267 -46.85 -114.83 -50.00
CA ASN A 267 -48.29 -115.01 -50.20
C ASN A 267 -48.66 -115.22 -51.69
N ARG A 268 -48.02 -114.50 -52.62
CA ARG A 268 -48.24 -114.70 -54.07
C ARG A 268 -47.76 -116.10 -54.50
N VAL A 269 -46.61 -116.56 -54.00
CA VAL A 269 -46.08 -117.91 -54.26
C VAL A 269 -47.00 -118.99 -53.67
N SER A 270 -47.42 -118.87 -52.41
CA SER A 270 -48.34 -119.83 -51.76
C SER A 270 -49.69 -119.89 -52.48
N ARG A 271 -50.23 -118.74 -52.93
CA ARG A 271 -51.47 -118.71 -53.74
C ARG A 271 -51.29 -119.39 -55.10
N ALA A 272 -50.14 -119.18 -55.77
CA ALA A 272 -49.84 -119.86 -57.03
C ALA A 272 -49.70 -121.38 -56.85
N GLN A 273 -49.01 -121.83 -55.79
CA GLN A 273 -48.91 -123.25 -55.41
C GLN A 273 -50.28 -123.85 -55.10
N LEU A 274 -51.12 -123.15 -54.33
CA LEU A 274 -52.49 -123.58 -54.04
C LEU A 274 -53.31 -123.73 -55.32
N LEU A 275 -53.29 -122.75 -56.24
CA LEU A 275 -53.95 -122.84 -57.54
C LEU A 275 -53.42 -124.01 -58.39
N GLU A 276 -52.11 -124.28 -58.36
CA GLU A 276 -51.51 -125.43 -59.04
C GLU A 276 -52.00 -126.77 -58.44
N THR A 277 -52.08 -126.87 -57.11
CA THR A 277 -52.66 -128.06 -56.45
C THR A 277 -54.15 -128.21 -56.71
N GLU A 278 -54.90 -127.11 -56.74
CA GLU A 278 -56.34 -127.12 -57.05
C GLU A 278 -56.58 -127.55 -58.51
N HIS A 279 -55.75 -127.10 -59.46
CA HIS A 279 -55.79 -127.54 -60.85
C HIS A 279 -55.44 -129.03 -60.98
N LYS A 280 -54.41 -129.51 -60.27
CA LYS A 280 -54.05 -130.94 -60.20
C LYS A 280 -55.22 -131.76 -59.64
N LEU A 281 -55.87 -131.30 -58.56
CA LEU A 281 -57.03 -131.96 -57.96
C LEU A 281 -58.25 -131.97 -58.89
N LYS A 282 -58.54 -130.85 -59.58
CA LYS A 282 -59.60 -130.77 -60.60
C LYS A 282 -59.35 -131.76 -61.76
N SER A 283 -58.10 -131.93 -62.19
CA SER A 283 -57.71 -132.91 -63.21
C SER A 283 -57.86 -134.35 -62.74
N THR A 284 -57.43 -134.68 -61.51
CA THR A 284 -57.64 -136.02 -60.94
C THR A 284 -59.13 -136.32 -60.70
N LEU A 285 -59.93 -135.32 -60.35
CA LEU A 285 -61.37 -135.47 -60.16
C LEU A 285 -62.11 -135.64 -61.50
N ALA A 286 -61.66 -134.96 -62.56
CA ALA A 286 -62.19 -135.16 -63.92
C ALA A 286 -61.90 -136.58 -64.44
N THR A 287 -60.65 -137.06 -64.32
CA THR A 287 -60.28 -138.43 -64.72
C THR A 287 -60.92 -139.51 -63.84
N LEU A 288 -61.24 -139.22 -62.57
CA LEU A 288 -62.07 -140.10 -61.74
C LEU A 288 -63.53 -140.16 -62.23
N ARG A 289 -64.14 -139.01 -62.59
CA ARG A 289 -65.50 -138.99 -63.18
C ARG A 289 -65.56 -139.76 -64.49
N GLU A 290 -64.56 -139.58 -65.37
CA GLU A 290 -64.45 -140.31 -66.63
C GLU A 290 -64.39 -141.83 -66.40
N ARG A 291 -63.61 -142.29 -65.41
CA ARG A 291 -63.59 -143.70 -64.98
C ARG A 291 -64.90 -144.18 -64.35
N SER A 292 -65.65 -143.30 -63.68
CA SER A 292 -66.98 -143.62 -63.17
C SER A 292 -67.98 -143.83 -64.31
N MET A 293 -67.99 -142.95 -65.32
CA MET A 293 -68.82 -143.12 -66.53
C MET A 293 -68.48 -144.45 -67.24
N GLN A 294 -67.19 -144.72 -67.46
CA GLN A 294 -66.72 -145.98 -68.04
C GLN A 294 -67.14 -147.22 -67.22
N HIS A 295 -67.27 -147.09 -65.90
CA HIS A 295 -67.75 -148.17 -65.04
C HIS A 295 -69.27 -148.35 -65.12
N GLU A 296 -70.04 -147.26 -65.24
CA GLU A 296 -71.49 -147.30 -65.47
C GLU A 296 -71.82 -147.92 -66.84
N GLU A 297 -71.12 -147.51 -67.91
CA GLU A 297 -71.21 -148.11 -69.26
C GLU A 297 -70.92 -149.63 -69.23
N LEU A 298 -69.91 -150.07 -68.46
CA LEU A 298 -69.61 -151.49 -68.26
C LEU A 298 -70.68 -152.23 -67.43
N GLN A 299 -71.33 -151.57 -66.48
CA GLN A 299 -72.45 -152.17 -65.73
C GLN A 299 -73.68 -152.36 -66.61
N ASP A 300 -74.01 -151.38 -67.45
CA ASP A 300 -75.13 -151.47 -68.40
C ASP A 300 -74.90 -152.56 -69.46
N ALA A 301 -73.68 -152.63 -70.03
CA ALA A 301 -73.30 -153.70 -70.95
C ALA A 301 -73.43 -155.10 -70.31
N HIS A 302 -73.01 -155.25 -69.05
CA HIS A 302 -73.19 -156.50 -68.29
C HIS A 302 -74.66 -156.82 -67.97
N HIS A 303 -75.50 -155.79 -67.80
CA HIS A 303 -76.95 -155.97 -67.66
C HIS A 303 -77.59 -156.46 -68.97
N GLY A 304 -77.19 -155.89 -70.12
CA GLY A 304 -77.62 -156.34 -71.45
C GLY A 304 -77.30 -157.81 -71.69
N LEU A 305 -76.04 -158.21 -71.48
CA LEU A 305 -75.60 -159.61 -71.63
C LEU A 305 -76.37 -160.59 -70.72
N LYS A 306 -76.74 -160.18 -69.51
CA LYS A 306 -77.62 -160.99 -68.62
C LYS A 306 -79.04 -161.14 -69.15
N MET A 307 -79.59 -160.11 -69.78
CA MET A 307 -80.92 -160.19 -70.39
C MET A 307 -80.89 -161.14 -71.59
N GLU A 308 -79.86 -161.07 -72.44
CA GLU A 308 -79.63 -162.00 -73.56
C GLU A 308 -79.46 -163.45 -73.07
N GLU A 309 -78.63 -163.68 -72.04
CA GLU A 309 -78.46 -165.00 -71.42
C GLU A 309 -79.80 -165.54 -70.87
N SER A 310 -80.66 -164.67 -70.34
CA SER A 310 -82.00 -165.05 -69.87
C SER A 310 -82.97 -165.40 -71.01
N ALA A 311 -82.88 -164.70 -72.15
CA ALA A 311 -83.69 -164.96 -73.34
C ALA A 311 -83.29 -166.29 -74.01
N LEU A 312 -81.99 -166.52 -74.22
CA LEU A 312 -81.46 -167.78 -74.74
C LEU A 312 -81.83 -168.98 -73.85
N ARG A 313 -81.89 -168.80 -72.52
CA ARG A 313 -82.40 -169.82 -71.58
C ARG A 313 -83.90 -170.07 -71.69
N GLN A 314 -84.70 -169.15 -72.22
CA GLN A 314 -86.12 -169.36 -72.51
C GLN A 314 -86.30 -170.06 -73.86
N GLU A 315 -85.57 -169.63 -74.90
CA GLU A 315 -85.57 -170.28 -76.22
C GLU A 315 -85.14 -171.75 -76.14
N LEU A 316 -84.08 -172.05 -75.37
CA LEU A 316 -83.62 -173.43 -75.15
C LEU A 316 -84.74 -174.32 -74.55
N LYS A 317 -85.53 -173.78 -73.61
CA LYS A 317 -86.68 -174.49 -73.01
C LYS A 317 -87.82 -174.68 -74.00
N ALA A 318 -88.10 -173.69 -74.84
CA ALA A 318 -89.09 -173.80 -75.90
C ALA A 318 -88.71 -174.89 -76.92
N CYS A 319 -87.45 -174.92 -77.36
CA CYS A 319 -86.93 -175.97 -78.23
C CYS A 319 -86.96 -177.36 -77.56
N GLN A 320 -86.64 -177.46 -76.27
CA GLN A 320 -86.77 -178.73 -75.51
C GLN A 320 -88.23 -179.22 -75.43
N ALA A 321 -89.20 -178.33 -75.21
CA ALA A 321 -90.61 -178.68 -75.19
C ALA A 321 -91.12 -179.14 -76.58
N GLN A 322 -90.70 -178.47 -77.65
CA GLN A 322 -90.99 -178.89 -79.04
C GLN A 322 -90.40 -180.28 -79.34
N LEU A 323 -89.20 -180.58 -78.84
CA LEU A 323 -88.56 -181.89 -79.02
C LEU A 323 -89.32 -183.02 -78.29
N GLN A 324 -89.89 -182.74 -77.11
CA GLN A 324 -90.71 -183.70 -76.36
C GLN A 324 -92.06 -183.98 -77.06
N ASP A 325 -92.72 -182.95 -77.58
CA ASP A 325 -93.95 -183.09 -78.39
C ASP A 325 -93.71 -183.90 -79.68
N LEU A 326 -92.58 -183.69 -80.35
CA LEU A 326 -92.17 -184.50 -81.50
C LEU A 326 -91.83 -185.96 -81.12
N GLN A 327 -91.29 -186.21 -79.93
CA GLN A 327 -91.06 -187.58 -79.43
C GLN A 327 -92.37 -188.32 -79.14
N LEU A 328 -93.37 -187.66 -78.54
CA LEU A 328 -94.70 -188.24 -78.34
C LEU A 328 -95.35 -188.64 -79.67
N LYS A 329 -95.34 -187.75 -80.67
CA LYS A 329 -95.87 -188.00 -82.02
C LYS A 329 -95.15 -189.15 -82.73
N ARG A 330 -93.83 -189.28 -82.55
CA ARG A 330 -93.07 -190.44 -83.05
C ARG A 330 -93.53 -191.74 -82.42
N ASP A 331 -93.83 -191.75 -81.13
CA ASP A 331 -94.19 -192.97 -80.39
C ASP A 331 -95.66 -193.40 -80.64
N GLU A 332 -96.54 -192.47 -81.03
CA GLU A 332 -97.84 -192.78 -81.65
C GLU A 332 -97.67 -193.41 -83.04
N VAL A 333 -96.83 -192.83 -83.90
CA VAL A 333 -96.50 -193.39 -85.21
C VAL A 333 -95.86 -194.78 -85.09
N LEU A 334 -95.04 -195.03 -84.07
CA LEU A 334 -94.47 -196.35 -83.81
C LEU A 334 -95.55 -197.40 -83.47
N LYS A 335 -96.59 -197.04 -82.70
CA LYS A 335 -97.73 -197.96 -82.44
C LYS A 335 -98.47 -198.31 -83.74
N ALA A 336 -98.83 -197.31 -84.55
CA ALA A 336 -99.45 -197.54 -85.86
C ALA A 336 -98.54 -198.39 -86.78
N SER A 337 -97.23 -198.17 -86.74
CA SER A 337 -96.26 -198.96 -87.50
C SER A 337 -96.19 -200.44 -87.07
N MET A 338 -96.46 -200.76 -85.80
CA MET A 338 -96.49 -202.15 -85.32
C MET A 338 -97.78 -202.89 -85.71
N GLU A 339 -98.90 -202.18 -85.86
CA GLU A 339 -100.14 -202.74 -86.43
C GLU A 339 -99.96 -203.04 -87.93
N ILE A 340 -99.34 -202.11 -88.66
CA ILE A 340 -98.93 -202.32 -90.06
C ILE A 340 -97.86 -203.43 -90.16
N ALA A 341 -96.94 -203.55 -89.20
CA ALA A 341 -95.96 -204.64 -89.14
C ALA A 341 -96.64 -206.02 -89.04
N ARG A 342 -97.69 -206.16 -88.22
CA ARG A 342 -98.49 -207.40 -88.14
C ARG A 342 -99.19 -207.75 -89.46
N GLY A 343 -99.65 -206.76 -90.22
CA GLY A 343 -100.20 -206.99 -91.56
C GLY A 343 -99.11 -207.29 -92.60
N THR A 344 -97.94 -206.67 -92.47
CA THR A 344 -96.83 -206.87 -93.41
C THR A 344 -95.99 -208.11 -93.12
N ASP A 345 -95.93 -208.68 -91.92
CA ASP A 345 -95.32 -210.02 -91.73
C ASP A 345 -96.12 -211.13 -92.44
N GLN A 346 -97.42 -210.91 -92.72
CA GLN A 346 -98.23 -211.81 -93.57
C GLN A 346 -97.98 -211.62 -95.08
N LEU A 347 -97.32 -210.53 -95.49
CA LEU A 347 -97.03 -210.18 -96.89
C LEU A 347 -95.53 -210.05 -97.18
N LEU A 348 -94.68 -210.00 -96.16
CA LEU A 348 -93.23 -209.91 -96.20
C LEU A 348 -92.59 -211.11 -95.49
N GLY A 349 -93.11 -212.28 -95.85
CA GLY A 349 -92.17 -213.29 -96.34
C GLY A 349 -91.24 -212.78 -97.49
N LEU A 350 -90.94 -211.43 -97.66
CA LEU A 350 -90.48 -210.60 -98.83
C LEU A 350 -89.43 -209.08 -98.82
N ALA A 351 -88.63 -208.04 -97.87
CA ALA A 351 -87.40 -206.64 -97.84
C ALA A 351 -86.62 -205.26 -96.67
N ARG A 352 -85.43 -204.16 -96.61
CA ARG A 352 -84.72 -202.67 -95.70
C ARG A 352 -83.12 -201.58 -95.45
N ALA A 353 -82.62 -200.13 -94.96
CA ALA A 353 -81.16 -199.14 -94.33
C ALA A 353 -80.41 -197.34 -94.12
N LEU A 354 -79.30 -196.53 -93.27
CA LEU A 354 -78.11 -195.09 -93.17
C LEU A 354 -77.58 -193.54 -92.10
N ARG A 355 -76.56 -192.33 -91.73
CA ARG A 355 -75.04 -191.27 -91.58
C ARG A 355 -74.43 -189.61 -90.73
N ALA A 356 -73.13 -188.67 -90.54
CA ALA A 356 -72.45 -187.16 -89.70
C ALA A 356 -70.93 -185.91 -89.68
N ALA A 357 -70.38 -184.62 -88.89
CA ALA A 357 -69.03 -183.32 -88.84
C ALA A 357 -68.24 -181.90 -87.73
N PRO A 358 -67.08 -180.76 -87.78
CA PRO A 358 -66.04 -179.55 -86.84
C PRO A 358 -65.25 -177.76 -86.94
N GLN A 359 -64.25 -176.60 -86.44
CA GLN A 359 -62.97 -175.61 -85.50
C GLN A 359 -62.26 -173.79 -85.48
N GLU A 360 -61.26 -172.62 -84.97
CA GLU A 360 -60.01 -171.64 -84.01
C GLU A 360 -59.29 -169.82 -83.99
N GLU A 361 -58.29 -168.65 -83.48
CA GLU A 361 -56.97 -167.67 -82.61
C GLU A 361 -56.44 -165.80 -82.39
N ALA A 362 -55.44 -164.62 -81.91
CA ALA A 362 -53.99 -163.70 -81.19
C ALA A 362 -53.42 -161.87 -80.76
N ASP A 363 -52.16 -161.03 -80.23
CA ASP A 363 -51.57 -159.36 -79.63
C ASP A 363 -49.97 -158.25 -79.32
N GLY A 364 -49.53 -156.82 -78.72
CA GLY A 364 -48.09 -155.69 -78.37
C GLY A 364 -47.57 -153.95 -77.63
N THR A 365 -46.26 -153.05 -77.34
CA THR A 365 -45.65 -151.46 -76.58
C THR A 365 -44.10 -150.30 -76.57
N LEU A 366 -43.25 -149.04 -76.01
CA LEU A 366 -42.73 -147.53 -75.08
C LEU A 366 -41.30 -146.19 -75.02
N SER A 367 -40.83 -144.89 -74.21
CA SER A 367 -39.48 -143.62 -74.07
C SER A 367 -38.90 -142.07 -73.06
N TRP A 368 -37.72 -140.97 -73.01
CA TRP A 368 -36.96 -139.61 -72.00
C TRP A 368 -35.83 -138.01 -72.09
N SER A 369 -35.14 -136.90 -71.15
CA SER A 369 -34.10 -135.36 -71.16
C SER A 369 -33.11 -134.11 -70.03
N ARG A 370 -32.34 -132.69 -70.08
CA ARG A 370 -31.18 -131.53 -69.17
C ARG A 370 -30.61 -129.68 -69.01
N ALA A 371 -29.48 -128.76 -68.31
CA ALA A 371 -28.95 -127.01 -67.96
C ALA A 371 -27.43 -125.90 -67.37
N CYS A 372 -27.07 -124.39 -66.97
CA CYS A 372 -25.70 -123.25 -66.43
C CYS A 372 -25.30 -121.40 -65.94
N THR A 373 -24.08 -120.46 -65.52
CA THR A 373 -23.56 -118.85 -64.71
C THR A 373 -22.22 -117.43 -64.65
N PRO A 374 -21.85 -116.10 -63.83
CA PRO A 374 -20.83 -114.55 -63.75
C PRO A 374 -19.93 -113.27 -62.58
N ALA A 375 -19.13 -111.88 -62.63
CA ALA A 375 -18.24 -110.60 -61.61
C ALA A 375 -17.42 -108.84 -61.79
N ARG A 376 -16.58 -107.58 -61.22
CA ARG A 376 -15.69 -106.40 -60.10
C ARG A 376 -14.79 -104.67 -60.25
N GLN A 377 -13.99 -103.41 -59.67
CA GLN A 377 -13.18 -102.17 -58.53
C GLN A 377 -12.15 -100.51 -58.58
N THR A 378 -11.71 -99.26 -57.68
CA THR A 378 -10.46 -97.89 -57.55
C THR A 378 -10.06 -96.22 -56.62
N PRO A 379 -8.96 -95.04 -56.54
CA PRO A 379 -8.31 -93.59 -55.58
C PRO A 379 -7.27 -91.96 -55.80
N HIS A 380 -6.52 -90.65 -55.22
CA HIS A 380 -6.03 -89.24 -54.13
C HIS A 380 -4.74 -87.75 -54.06
N ARG A 381 -4.49 -86.32 -53.37
CA ARG A 381 -3.20 -85.01 -53.02
C ARG A 381 -2.96 -83.18 -52.34
N LEU A 382 -1.79 -82.14 -51.97
CA LEU A 382 -1.44 -80.43 -51.31
C LEU A 382 -0.01 -79.10 -51.06
N HIS A 383 0.23 -77.60 -50.54
CA HIS A 383 1.51 -76.30 -50.10
C HIS A 383 1.64 -74.44 -49.49
N THR A 384 2.46 -73.10 -49.10
CA THR A 384 3.84 -71.88 -48.74
C THR A 384 4.10 -70.04 -48.08
N SER A 385 5.25 -68.96 -47.73
CA SER A 385 5.57 -67.24 -47.05
C SER A 385 6.95 -65.87 -46.75
N PHE A 386 7.15 -64.33 -46.27
CA PHE A 386 8.42 -62.99 -45.91
C PHE A 386 8.66 -61.17 -45.20
N VAL A 387 9.79 -60.04 -44.89
CA VAL A 387 10.16 -58.36 -44.09
C VAL A 387 11.45 -56.88 -44.04
N GLY A 388 11.72 -55.44 -43.33
CA GLY A 388 12.93 -54.01 -43.14
C GLY A 388 13.23 -52.25 -42.31
N SER A 389 14.34 -51.09 -42.12
CA SER A 389 14.68 -49.38 -41.41
C SER A 389 16.05 -47.99 -41.16
N VAL A 390 16.26 -46.50 -40.57
CA VAL A 390 17.44 -45.11 -40.27
C VAL A 390 17.56 -43.55 -39.28
N LEU A 391 18.72 -42.68 -38.89
CA LEU A 391 19.32 -41.13 -38.41
C LEU A 391 18.94 -39.75 -37.46
N LYS A 392 19.88 -38.92 -36.72
CA LYS A 392 20.20 -37.32 -36.60
C LYS A 392 20.54 -36.33 -35.30
N ALA A 393 21.77 -35.69 -35.16
CA ALA A 393 22.39 -34.32 -34.68
C ALA A 393 22.17 -33.37 -33.37
N MET A 394 23.24 -32.73 -32.76
CA MET A 394 23.25 -31.51 -31.80
C MET A 394 24.66 -30.84 -31.39
N ALA A 395 24.78 -29.64 -30.71
CA ALA A 395 26.05 -28.91 -30.21
C ALA A 395 25.95 -27.64 -29.22
N GLY A 396 27.07 -27.03 -28.64
CA GLY A 396 27.18 -25.73 -27.81
C GLY A 396 28.55 -25.34 -27.10
N LYS A 397 28.85 -24.10 -26.58
CA LYS A 397 30.20 -23.58 -26.05
C LYS A 397 30.27 -22.25 -25.17
N ASP A 398 31.34 -21.95 -24.36
CA ASP A 398 31.68 -20.70 -23.54
C ASP A 398 33.24 -20.33 -23.35
N PRO A 399 33.72 -19.18 -22.72
CA PRO A 399 35.10 -18.53 -22.85
C PRO A 399 35.96 -17.99 -21.60
N GLU A 400 37.07 -17.20 -21.84
CA GLU A 400 38.30 -16.83 -21.00
C GLU A 400 38.64 -15.26 -20.83
N GLY A 401 39.70 -14.60 -20.19
CA GLY A 401 40.94 -14.83 -19.33
C GLY A 401 41.95 -13.58 -19.10
N ASP A 402 42.94 -13.62 -18.12
CA ASP A 402 44.19 -12.75 -17.80
C ASP A 402 44.11 -11.30 -17.12
N GLY A 403 45.10 -10.51 -16.54
CA GLY A 403 46.60 -10.52 -16.22
C GLY A 403 47.24 -9.23 -15.49
N ILE A 404 48.61 -9.09 -15.31
CA ILE A 404 49.52 -7.89 -14.93
C ILE A 404 49.73 -7.47 -13.39
N GLY A 405 50.75 -6.76 -12.77
CA GLY A 405 52.13 -6.13 -13.00
C GLY A 405 52.69 -5.15 -11.85
N VAL A 406 54.03 -4.80 -11.67
CA VAL A 406 54.66 -4.04 -10.47
C VAL A 406 56.00 -3.17 -10.67
N GLY A 407 56.32 -2.11 -9.82
CA GLY A 407 57.56 -1.21 -9.81
C GLY A 407 58.01 -0.45 -8.47
N SER A 408 59.06 0.45 -8.42
CA SER A 408 59.68 1.12 -7.18
C SER A 408 60.62 2.42 -7.34
N ALA A 409 61.28 3.03 -6.28
CA ALA A 409 62.02 4.37 -6.26
C ALA A 409 63.17 4.68 -5.16
N PHE A 410 63.81 5.90 -5.07
CA PHE A 410 65.01 6.34 -4.20
C PHE A 410 65.19 7.88 -3.80
N ALA A 411 66.21 8.35 -3.00
CA ALA A 411 66.39 9.74 -2.38
C ALA A 411 67.85 10.27 -1.96
N LYS A 412 68.06 11.55 -1.50
CA LYS A 412 69.38 12.18 -1.01
C LYS A 412 69.34 13.52 -0.14
N VAL A 413 70.45 14.00 0.52
CA VAL A 413 70.58 15.20 1.48
C VAL A 413 72.06 15.80 1.67
N GLU A 414 72.28 16.98 2.36
CA GLU A 414 73.58 17.72 2.76
C GLU A 414 73.38 18.67 4.04
N PRO A 415 74.11 19.78 4.54
CA PRO A 415 75.40 20.58 4.31
C PRO A 415 76.18 21.14 5.62
N ALA A 416 77.05 22.23 5.59
CA ALA A 416 77.52 23.24 6.67
C ALA A 416 79.07 23.67 6.80
N ALA A 417 79.49 24.74 7.57
CA ALA A 417 80.93 25.16 7.89
C ALA A 417 81.20 26.32 8.98
N PRO A 418 82.40 26.48 9.67
CA PRO A 418 82.70 27.54 10.71
C PRO A 418 84.17 28.15 10.96
N GLN A 419 84.32 29.25 11.78
CA GLN A 419 85.43 29.66 12.77
C GLN A 419 86.90 30.04 12.34
N LYS A 420 87.93 30.53 13.13
CA LYS A 420 88.28 31.27 14.43
C LYS A 420 89.75 31.87 14.26
N PRO A 421 90.61 32.35 15.24
CA PRO A 421 90.53 32.90 16.63
C PRO A 421 90.87 34.43 16.76
N ALA A 422 91.87 35.08 17.42
CA ALA A 422 93.16 34.81 18.16
C ALA A 422 93.60 35.98 19.14
N GLU A 423 94.80 35.91 19.78
CA GLU A 423 95.37 36.83 20.83
C GLU A 423 96.76 37.44 20.45
N ALA A 424 97.33 38.53 21.00
CA ALA A 424 97.00 39.50 22.08
C ALA A 424 97.42 39.15 23.54
N GLU A 425 98.71 39.34 23.85
CA GLU A 425 99.51 38.78 24.97
C GLU A 425 99.26 39.22 26.44
N ALA A 426 100.19 39.99 27.03
CA ALA A 426 100.52 39.91 28.47
C ALA A 426 99.92 40.97 29.42
N SER A 427 99.65 42.21 28.99
CA SER A 427 98.76 43.10 29.77
C SER A 427 97.29 42.73 29.60
N LEU A 428 97.02 41.86 28.61
CA LEU A 428 95.80 41.06 28.62
C LEU A 428 95.87 40.04 29.75
N LEU A 429 96.91 39.21 29.93
CA LEU A 429 96.97 38.16 30.98
C LEU A 429 96.42 38.52 32.39
N GLU A 430 96.62 39.74 32.92
CA GLU A 430 96.08 40.13 34.24
C GLU A 430 94.60 40.53 34.17
N CYS A 431 94.20 41.39 33.23
CA CYS A 431 92.77 41.62 32.91
C CYS A 431 92.06 40.34 32.43
N VAL A 432 92.80 39.38 31.87
CA VAL A 432 92.38 38.04 31.44
C VAL A 432 92.36 37.08 32.61
N GLN A 433 93.05 37.35 33.72
CA GLN A 433 92.88 36.58 34.95
C GLN A 433 91.63 37.06 35.70
N GLU A 434 91.43 38.38 35.85
CA GLU A 434 90.16 38.93 36.36
C GLU A 434 88.98 38.56 35.44
N LEU A 435 89.13 38.61 34.11
CA LEU A 435 88.14 38.07 33.18
C LEU A 435 88.04 36.55 33.24
N ARG A 436 89.09 35.78 33.52
CA ARG A 436 88.98 34.30 33.68
C ARG A 436 88.22 33.94 34.93
N ASP A 437 88.41 34.67 36.01
CA ASP A 437 87.73 34.44 37.27
C ASP A 437 86.27 34.90 37.16
N ALA A 438 86.01 36.07 36.55
CA ALA A 438 84.65 36.50 36.19
C ALA A 438 83.97 35.61 35.12
N ILE A 439 84.73 35.03 34.19
CA ILE A 439 84.22 34.02 33.22
C ILE A 439 84.02 32.68 33.93
N ALA A 440 84.81 32.31 34.94
CA ALA A 440 84.61 31.09 35.72
C ALA A 440 83.35 31.21 36.58
N ASP A 441 83.13 32.36 37.22
CA ASP A 441 81.87 32.69 37.92
C ASP A 441 80.68 32.73 36.94
N LEU A 442 80.84 33.34 35.76
CA LEU A 442 79.80 33.36 34.73
C LEU A 442 79.52 31.97 34.15
N VAL A 443 80.54 31.11 34.00
CA VAL A 443 80.40 29.72 33.55
C VAL A 443 79.76 28.88 34.64
N ALA A 444 80.12 29.05 35.91
CA ALA A 444 79.48 28.37 37.03
C ALA A 444 78.01 28.81 37.20
N ALA A 445 77.72 30.10 37.04
CA ALA A 445 76.36 30.62 36.98
C ALA A 445 75.61 30.08 35.75
N SER A 446 76.28 29.93 34.60
CA SER A 446 75.70 29.36 33.38
C SER A 446 75.45 27.85 33.50
N THR A 447 76.30 27.08 34.19
CA THR A 447 76.06 25.65 34.43
C THR A 447 74.94 25.46 35.43
N LEU A 448 74.90 26.23 36.53
CA LEU A 448 73.79 26.18 37.50
C LEU A 448 72.46 26.63 36.87
N ALA A 449 72.48 27.64 35.99
CA ALA A 449 71.30 28.05 35.23
C ALA A 449 70.88 26.95 34.23
N GLN A 450 71.83 26.33 33.52
CA GLN A 450 71.55 25.25 32.58
C GLN A 450 71.07 23.97 33.29
N GLU A 451 71.57 23.66 34.48
CA GLU A 451 71.08 22.58 35.35
C GLU A 451 69.65 22.88 35.83
N ALA A 452 69.36 24.10 36.28
CA ALA A 452 68.01 24.51 36.67
C ALA A 452 67.02 24.47 35.48
N GLU A 453 67.43 24.85 34.27
CA GLU A 453 66.62 24.67 33.05
C GLU A 453 66.49 23.19 32.65
N GLN A 454 67.51 22.36 32.87
CA GLN A 454 67.45 20.91 32.64
C GLN A 454 66.49 20.22 33.63
N GLU A 455 66.44 20.66 34.88
CA GLU A 455 65.46 20.22 35.90
C GLU A 455 64.05 20.69 35.55
N ARG A 456 63.87 21.95 35.14
CA ARG A 456 62.58 22.47 34.64
C ARG A 456 62.09 21.70 33.43
N ALA A 457 62.96 21.40 32.47
CA ALA A 457 62.63 20.59 31.30
C ALA A 457 62.25 19.15 31.69
N GLN A 458 62.91 18.55 32.68
CA GLN A 458 62.54 17.23 33.21
C GLN A 458 61.21 17.24 33.95
N ALA A 459 60.92 18.27 34.75
CA ALA A 459 59.65 18.45 35.45
C ALA A 459 58.49 18.62 34.45
N LEU A 460 58.63 19.52 33.48
CA LEU A 460 57.65 19.70 32.40
C LEU A 460 57.48 18.42 31.56
N GLN A 461 58.56 17.68 31.30
CA GLN A 461 58.48 16.39 30.60
C GLN A 461 57.73 15.33 31.42
N ALA A 462 57.85 15.34 32.75
CA ALA A 462 57.08 14.47 33.64
C ALA A 462 55.59 14.85 33.68
N GLU A 463 55.27 16.15 33.79
CA GLU A 463 53.90 16.67 33.69
C GLU A 463 53.27 16.32 32.33
N ILE A 464 54.02 16.42 31.23
CA ILE A 464 53.57 16.01 29.89
C ILE A 464 53.29 14.50 29.79
N VAL A 465 53.99 13.66 30.56
CA VAL A 465 53.72 12.21 30.62
C VAL A 465 52.49 11.91 31.46
N ASP A 466 52.35 12.54 32.64
CA ASP A 466 51.17 12.35 33.50
C ASP A 466 49.89 12.86 32.82
N LEU A 467 49.92 14.05 32.20
CA LEU A 467 48.79 14.58 31.42
C LEU A 467 48.43 13.69 30.22
N LYS A 468 49.38 13.00 29.59
CA LYS A 468 49.07 12.00 28.55
C LYS A 468 48.36 10.79 29.15
N GLN A 469 48.81 10.30 30.30
CA GLN A 469 48.16 9.16 30.97
C GLN A 469 46.77 9.52 31.51
N GLN A 470 46.55 10.76 31.95
CA GLN A 470 45.23 11.31 32.26
C GLN A 470 44.33 11.38 31.00
N LEU A 471 44.85 11.80 29.85
CA LEU A 471 44.11 11.80 28.59
C LEU A 471 43.78 10.39 28.09
N GLU A 472 44.69 9.43 28.21
CA GLU A 472 44.47 8.02 27.85
C GLU A 472 43.41 7.36 28.74
N THR A 473 43.43 7.63 30.05
CA THR A 473 42.42 7.10 30.98
C THR A 473 41.05 7.74 30.78
N LEU A 474 40.98 9.06 30.54
CA LEU A 474 39.73 9.73 30.15
C LEU A 474 39.20 9.23 28.80
N GLY A 475 40.08 8.93 27.84
CA GLY A 475 39.71 8.28 26.57
C GLY A 475 39.04 6.92 26.79
N ALA A 476 39.67 6.05 27.59
CA ALA A 476 39.12 4.75 27.95
C ALA A 476 37.78 4.85 28.73
N GLU A 477 37.59 5.88 29.56
CA GLU A 477 36.28 6.16 30.19
C GLU A 477 35.21 6.58 29.17
N LEU A 478 35.57 7.39 28.17
CA LEU A 478 34.65 7.79 27.10
C LEU A 478 34.25 6.58 26.24
N ASP A 479 35.21 5.75 25.81
CA ASP A 479 34.94 4.51 25.08
C ASP A 479 34.02 3.57 25.89
N ALA A 480 34.24 3.45 27.20
CA ALA A 480 33.39 2.65 28.08
C ALA A 480 31.97 3.22 28.22
N ARG A 481 31.81 4.55 28.23
CA ARG A 481 30.50 5.23 28.24
C ARG A 481 29.79 5.06 26.90
N ASP A 482 30.46 5.21 25.77
CA ASP A 482 29.87 5.01 24.44
C ASP A 482 29.49 3.53 24.21
N ALA A 483 30.30 2.58 24.68
CA ALA A 483 29.92 1.17 24.70
C ALA A 483 28.70 0.89 25.60
N SER A 484 28.47 1.68 26.65
CA SER A 484 27.26 1.62 27.49
C SER A 484 26.05 2.23 26.79
N ILE A 485 26.20 3.41 26.19
CA ILE A 485 25.18 4.10 25.39
C ILE A 485 24.74 3.23 24.21
N ALA A 486 25.67 2.54 23.53
CA ALA A 486 25.37 1.58 22.47
C ALA A 486 24.52 0.38 22.97
N LYS A 487 24.81 -0.14 24.16
CA LYS A 487 24.02 -1.22 24.80
C LYS A 487 22.61 -0.74 25.16
N LEU A 488 22.50 0.44 25.76
CA LEU A 488 21.20 1.06 26.11
C LEU A 488 20.37 1.34 24.85
N ASN A 489 20.96 1.92 23.80
CA ASN A 489 20.30 2.15 22.52
C ASN A 489 19.85 0.84 21.84
N LYS A 490 20.62 -0.25 21.97
CA LYS A 490 20.18 -1.58 21.50
C LYS A 490 18.97 -2.10 22.31
N ALA A 491 18.99 -1.95 23.64
CA ALA A 491 17.86 -2.34 24.49
C ALA A 491 16.60 -1.52 24.22
N LEU A 492 16.73 -0.20 24.01
CA LEU A 492 15.61 0.69 23.65
C LEU A 492 14.98 0.31 22.29
N ARG A 493 15.78 -0.04 21.27
CA ARG A 493 15.24 -0.53 19.99
C ARG A 493 14.44 -1.83 20.17
N VAL A 494 14.92 -2.76 20.98
CA VAL A 494 14.18 -4.01 21.28
C VAL A 494 12.89 -3.72 22.04
N LYS A 495 12.91 -2.77 22.99
CA LYS A 495 11.70 -2.34 23.70
C LYS A 495 10.67 -1.70 22.77
N LEU A 496 11.07 -0.74 21.94
CA LEU A 496 10.22 -0.08 20.96
C LEU A 496 9.67 -1.07 19.89
N GLN A 497 10.42 -2.12 19.57
CA GLN A 497 9.93 -3.20 18.72
C GLN A 497 8.86 -4.05 19.43
N SER A 498 9.09 -4.47 20.68
CA SER A 498 8.08 -5.20 21.47
C SER A 498 6.83 -4.36 21.80
N GLU A 499 6.97 -3.04 21.86
CA GLU A 499 5.86 -2.11 22.07
C GLU A 499 4.95 -2.02 20.83
N LYS A 500 5.53 -2.01 19.63
CA LYS A 500 4.76 -2.15 18.37
C LYS A 500 4.05 -3.50 18.28
N GLU A 501 4.74 -4.59 18.59
CA GLU A 501 4.15 -5.94 18.58
C GLU A 501 2.97 -6.06 19.56
N LEU A 502 3.04 -5.38 20.72
CA LEU A 502 1.91 -5.25 21.64
C LEU A 502 0.79 -4.36 21.08
N GLN A 503 1.13 -3.25 20.41
CA GLN A 503 0.15 -2.36 19.77
C GLN A 503 -0.62 -3.06 18.64
N ASP A 504 0.08 -3.82 17.79
CA ASP A 504 -0.52 -4.64 16.74
C ASP A 504 -1.47 -5.70 17.32
N VAL A 505 -1.10 -6.34 18.44
CA VAL A 505 -1.95 -7.31 19.15
C VAL A 505 -3.17 -6.66 19.78
N VAL A 506 -3.06 -5.42 20.29
CA VAL A 506 -4.20 -4.65 20.81
C VAL A 506 -5.16 -4.27 19.68
N GLN A 507 -4.67 -3.74 18.56
CA GLN A 507 -5.51 -3.44 17.38
C GLN A 507 -6.24 -4.68 16.89
N GLN A 508 -5.54 -5.82 16.79
CA GLN A 508 -6.15 -7.11 16.45
C GLN A 508 -7.18 -7.63 17.49
N GLN A 509 -7.20 -7.12 18.73
CA GLN A 509 -8.25 -7.41 19.70
C GLN A 509 -9.42 -6.43 19.57
N GLU A 510 -9.16 -5.15 19.29
CA GLU A 510 -10.18 -4.14 19.01
C GLU A 510 -10.99 -4.49 17.76
N GLU A 511 -10.33 -4.90 16.65
CA GLU A 511 -10.99 -5.43 15.45
C GLU A 511 -11.89 -6.63 15.74
N LYS A 512 -11.42 -7.59 16.55
CA LYS A 512 -12.21 -8.76 16.96
C LYS A 512 -13.38 -8.37 17.87
N MET A 513 -13.22 -7.34 18.70
CA MET A 513 -14.30 -6.80 19.52
C MET A 513 -15.38 -6.14 18.65
N LEU A 514 -15.00 -5.35 17.65
CA LEU A 514 -15.92 -4.76 16.67
C LEU A 514 -16.68 -5.85 15.91
N GLN A 515 -15.99 -6.85 15.36
CA GLN A 515 -16.64 -7.99 14.68
C GLN A 515 -17.61 -8.77 15.59
N LEU A 516 -17.35 -8.84 16.90
CA LEU A 516 -18.27 -9.44 17.86
C LEU A 516 -19.47 -8.53 18.18
N ILE A 517 -19.27 -7.21 18.22
CA ILE A 517 -20.35 -6.22 18.34
C ILE A 517 -21.27 -6.29 17.11
N ASP A 518 -20.71 -6.28 15.90
CA ASP A 518 -21.47 -6.35 14.65
C ASP A 518 -22.32 -7.63 14.58
N ARG A 519 -21.71 -8.80 14.83
CA ARG A 519 -22.43 -10.09 14.93
C ARG A 519 -23.48 -10.10 16.04
N SER A 520 -23.24 -9.42 17.15
CA SER A 520 -24.27 -9.27 18.20
C SER A 520 -25.44 -8.40 17.72
N GLY A 521 -25.15 -7.36 16.92
CA GLY A 521 -26.13 -6.53 16.22
C GLY A 521 -26.99 -7.36 15.27
N GLU A 522 -26.37 -8.13 14.37
CA GLU A 522 -27.04 -9.09 13.47
C GLU A 522 -27.96 -10.04 14.26
N VAL A 523 -27.45 -10.67 15.33
CA VAL A 523 -28.23 -11.57 16.20
C VAL A 523 -29.39 -10.84 16.87
N THR A 524 -29.26 -9.57 17.25
CA THR A 524 -30.41 -8.79 17.75
C THR A 524 -31.41 -8.44 16.65
N SER A 525 -30.98 -8.10 15.42
CA SER A 525 -31.88 -7.86 14.28
C SER A 525 -32.69 -9.13 13.99
N LEU A 526 -32.02 -10.25 13.75
CA LEU A 526 -32.63 -11.56 13.51
C LEU A 526 -33.57 -11.97 14.65
N LYS A 527 -33.23 -11.67 15.92
CA LYS A 527 -34.12 -11.92 17.05
C LYS A 527 -35.37 -11.04 17.02
N THR A 528 -35.28 -9.77 16.61
CA THR A 528 -36.46 -8.91 16.41
C THR A 528 -37.28 -9.33 15.20
N GLU A 529 -36.64 -9.79 14.11
CA GLU A 529 -37.30 -10.30 12.90
C GLU A 529 -38.05 -11.61 13.19
N VAL A 530 -37.43 -12.57 13.87
CA VAL A 530 -38.12 -13.78 14.38
C VAL A 530 -39.29 -13.39 15.28
N SER A 531 -39.11 -12.39 16.16
CA SER A 531 -40.19 -11.88 17.02
C SER A 531 -41.29 -11.14 16.23
N GLN A 532 -41.00 -10.62 15.03
CA GLN A 532 -41.98 -10.02 14.11
C GLN A 532 -42.72 -11.10 13.33
N LEU A 533 -41.99 -12.08 12.78
CA LEU A 533 -42.53 -13.23 12.05
C LEU A 533 -43.41 -14.11 12.94
N GLN A 534 -43.03 -14.35 14.20
CA GLN A 534 -43.90 -15.04 15.17
C GLN A 534 -45.21 -14.30 15.42
N ARG A 535 -45.17 -12.96 15.53
CA ARG A 535 -46.39 -12.13 15.66
C ARG A 535 -47.22 -12.08 14.37
N ALA A 536 -46.57 -12.13 13.20
CA ALA A 536 -47.25 -12.19 11.91
C ALA A 536 -47.93 -13.55 11.69
N LEU A 537 -47.25 -14.65 12.07
CA LEU A 537 -47.80 -16.00 12.07
C LEU A 537 -48.98 -16.11 13.05
N GLN A 538 -48.84 -15.64 14.28
CA GLN A 538 -49.93 -15.61 15.26
C GLN A 538 -51.15 -14.82 14.74
N ARG A 539 -50.92 -13.67 14.08
CA ARG A 539 -52.00 -12.91 13.42
C ARG A 539 -52.65 -13.72 12.33
N ALA A 540 -51.88 -14.26 11.38
CA ALA A 540 -52.40 -15.09 10.29
C ALA A 540 -53.14 -16.34 10.80
N GLU A 541 -52.69 -16.96 11.89
CA GLU A 541 -53.41 -18.04 12.56
C GLU A 541 -54.73 -17.57 13.19
N THR A 542 -54.75 -16.41 13.85
CA THR A 542 -56.01 -15.86 14.41
C THR A 542 -56.95 -15.37 13.33
N GLU A 543 -56.45 -14.78 12.24
CA GLU A 543 -57.22 -14.35 11.08
C GLU A 543 -57.78 -15.58 10.35
N ALA A 544 -56.99 -16.65 10.18
CA ALA A 544 -57.48 -17.92 9.67
C ALA A 544 -58.55 -18.54 10.58
N LYS A 545 -58.34 -18.58 11.91
CA LYS A 545 -59.35 -19.08 12.88
C LYS A 545 -60.64 -18.27 12.80
N VAL A 546 -60.55 -16.93 12.80
CA VAL A 546 -61.70 -16.04 12.64
C VAL A 546 -62.36 -16.19 11.27
N LEU A 547 -61.64 -16.46 10.18
CA LEU A 547 -62.25 -16.75 8.88
C LEU A 547 -62.92 -18.14 8.86
N TRP A 548 -62.36 -19.15 9.53
CA TRP A 548 -63.00 -20.46 9.71
C TRP A 548 -64.22 -20.41 10.64
N GLU A 549 -64.27 -19.45 11.55
CA GLU A 549 -65.43 -19.12 12.38
C GLU A 549 -66.45 -18.29 11.58
N GLU A 550 -66.06 -17.23 10.88
CA GLU A 550 -66.95 -16.44 10.02
C GLU A 550 -67.55 -17.27 8.86
N VAL A 551 -66.83 -18.24 8.27
CA VAL A 551 -67.39 -19.16 7.26
C VAL A 551 -68.35 -20.19 7.86
N ARG A 552 -68.22 -20.48 9.16
CA ARG A 552 -69.16 -21.33 9.92
C ARG A 552 -70.38 -20.52 10.36
N ASP A 553 -70.17 -19.29 10.79
CA ASP A 553 -71.20 -18.40 11.32
C ASP A 553 -72.00 -17.73 10.20
N GLN A 554 -71.46 -17.59 8.98
CA GLN A 554 -72.19 -17.22 7.76
C GLN A 554 -73.24 -18.27 7.33
N GLN A 555 -73.29 -19.44 7.99
CA GLN A 555 -74.41 -20.38 7.88
C GLN A 555 -75.64 -19.90 8.69
N LEU A 556 -75.50 -18.78 9.42
CA LEU A 556 -76.53 -17.98 10.07
C LEU A 556 -76.41 -16.50 9.61
N PRO A 557 -77.48 -15.69 9.64
CA PRO A 557 -77.43 -14.30 9.23
C PRO A 557 -76.81 -13.40 10.33
N ALA A 558 -75.75 -12.66 10.01
CA ALA A 558 -75.09 -11.74 10.94
C ALA A 558 -75.69 -10.33 10.92
N ASP A 559 -75.96 -9.75 12.09
CA ASP A 559 -76.62 -8.45 12.23
C ASP A 559 -75.76 -7.25 11.81
N THR A 560 -76.39 -6.31 11.09
CA THR A 560 -75.76 -5.10 10.53
C THR A 560 -75.19 -4.14 11.59
N SER A 561 -75.66 -4.22 12.84
CA SER A 561 -75.18 -3.40 13.96
C SER A 561 -73.68 -3.60 14.25
N ASN A 562 -73.21 -4.86 14.27
CA ASN A 562 -71.83 -5.24 14.56
C ASN A 562 -70.85 -4.63 13.53
N VAL A 563 -71.27 -4.56 12.26
CA VAL A 563 -70.49 -3.97 11.17
C VAL A 563 -70.32 -2.46 11.35
N GLN A 564 -71.36 -1.74 11.79
CA GLN A 564 -71.30 -0.30 12.01
C GLN A 564 -70.39 0.05 13.19
N GLU A 565 -70.47 -0.69 14.30
CA GLU A 565 -69.59 -0.52 15.46
C GLU A 565 -68.10 -0.74 15.09
N LYS A 566 -67.80 -1.83 14.35
CA LYS A 566 -66.46 -2.12 13.83
C LYS A 566 -65.91 -1.02 12.91
N VAL A 567 -66.76 -0.30 12.17
CA VAL A 567 -66.34 0.84 11.34
C VAL A 567 -66.05 2.07 12.20
N TRP A 568 -66.93 2.39 13.16
CA TRP A 568 -66.77 3.56 14.04
C TRP A 568 -65.49 3.46 14.89
N LEU A 569 -65.24 2.29 15.50
CA LEU A 569 -64.02 2.04 16.28
C LEU A 569 -62.74 2.20 15.45
N ARG A 570 -62.76 1.81 14.17
CA ARG A 570 -61.61 2.02 13.26
C ARG A 570 -61.36 3.49 12.94
N GLN A 571 -62.39 4.31 12.84
CA GLN A 571 -62.27 5.75 12.62
C GLN A 571 -61.64 6.44 13.84
N GLU A 572 -62.14 6.18 15.06
CA GLU A 572 -61.60 6.81 16.27
C GLU A 572 -60.17 6.33 16.58
N VAL A 573 -59.83 5.06 16.34
CA VAL A 573 -58.45 4.56 16.46
C VAL A 573 -57.48 5.26 15.49
N ASN A 574 -57.92 5.62 14.27
CA ASN A 574 -57.07 6.39 13.34
C ASN A 574 -56.87 7.83 13.81
N LYS A 575 -57.95 8.50 14.23
CA LYS A 575 -57.91 9.85 14.82
C LYS A 575 -57.01 9.93 16.07
N LEU A 576 -57.01 8.90 16.91
CA LEU A 576 -56.08 8.80 18.05
C LEU A 576 -54.61 8.60 17.63
N ARG A 577 -54.34 7.90 16.51
CA ARG A 577 -52.97 7.75 15.97
C ARG A 577 -52.44 9.07 15.41
N GLU A 578 -53.28 9.84 14.72
CA GLU A 578 -52.94 11.17 14.20
C GLU A 578 -52.56 12.13 15.34
N LEU A 579 -53.39 12.22 16.38
CA LEU A 579 -53.10 13.03 17.57
C LEU A 579 -51.82 12.59 18.30
N LEU A 580 -51.51 11.28 18.35
CA LEU A 580 -50.27 10.78 18.94
C LEU A 580 -49.03 11.16 18.11
N LEU A 581 -49.13 11.18 16.78
CA LEU A 581 -48.07 11.65 15.88
C LEU A 581 -47.82 13.15 16.05
N GLU A 582 -48.88 13.97 16.13
CA GLU A 582 -48.77 15.40 16.43
C GLU A 582 -48.04 15.66 17.75
N LYS A 583 -48.41 14.93 18.83
CA LYS A 583 -47.71 15.06 20.12
C LYS A 583 -46.28 14.54 20.10
N GLY A 584 -45.96 13.51 19.33
CA GLY A 584 -44.58 13.09 19.07
C GLY A 584 -43.74 14.19 18.42
N ASN A 585 -44.32 14.91 17.46
CA ASN A 585 -43.67 16.03 16.78
C ASN A 585 -43.49 17.26 17.71
N GLU A 586 -44.50 17.60 18.52
CA GLU A 586 -44.38 18.65 19.54
C GLU A 586 -43.25 18.37 20.55
N ILE A 587 -43.20 17.14 21.08
CA ILE A 587 -42.15 16.71 22.02
C ILE A 587 -40.77 16.77 21.37
N SER A 588 -40.65 16.36 20.11
CA SER A 588 -39.39 16.42 19.35
C SER A 588 -38.91 17.86 19.13
N LEU A 589 -39.83 18.78 18.80
CA LEU A 589 -39.52 20.20 18.63
C LEU A 589 -39.13 20.87 19.97
N LEU A 590 -39.77 20.49 21.07
CA LEU A 590 -39.40 20.97 22.41
C LEU A 590 -38.02 20.43 22.83
N SER A 591 -37.76 19.14 22.64
CA SER A 591 -36.45 18.52 22.92
C SER A 591 -35.31 19.22 22.16
N SER A 592 -35.50 19.48 20.87
CA SER A 592 -34.55 20.25 20.05
C SER A 592 -34.26 21.64 20.62
N LYS A 593 -35.31 22.39 21.04
CA LYS A 593 -35.15 23.70 21.68
C LYS A 593 -34.40 23.64 23.02
N TYR A 594 -34.66 22.63 23.85
CA TYR A 594 -33.95 22.43 25.12
C TYR A 594 -32.47 22.07 24.90
N LEU A 595 -32.16 21.23 23.90
CA LEU A 595 -30.77 20.90 23.55
C LEU A 595 -30.00 22.12 23.04
N GLU A 596 -30.63 23.00 22.26
CA GLU A 596 -29.98 24.21 21.79
C GLU A 596 -29.78 25.25 22.90
N GLN A 597 -30.77 25.43 23.80
CA GLN A 597 -30.58 26.23 25.01
C GLN A 597 -29.44 25.69 25.88
N ARG A 598 -29.34 24.36 26.04
CA ARG A 598 -28.26 23.71 26.76
C ARG A 598 -26.88 24.02 26.14
N ARG A 599 -26.73 23.87 24.82
CA ARG A 599 -25.50 24.21 24.08
C ARG A 599 -25.08 25.67 24.31
N ILE A 600 -26.03 26.61 24.26
CA ILE A 600 -25.76 28.03 24.49
C ILE A 600 -25.26 28.29 25.93
N LEU A 601 -25.83 27.61 26.92
CA LEU A 601 -25.39 27.70 28.32
C LEU A 601 -24.03 27.04 28.55
N GLU A 602 -23.78 25.87 27.94
CA GLU A 602 -22.49 25.19 27.96
C GLU A 602 -21.40 26.06 27.31
N GLY A 603 -21.66 26.68 26.16
CA GLY A 603 -20.73 27.60 25.51
C GLY A 603 -20.40 28.84 26.36
N ARG A 604 -21.39 29.41 27.05
CA ARG A 604 -21.18 30.50 28.03
C ARG A 604 -20.33 30.05 29.21
N LEU A 605 -20.56 28.85 29.75
CA LEU A 605 -19.77 28.29 30.85
C LEU A 605 -18.30 28.13 30.47
N HIS A 606 -18.00 27.57 29.29
CA HIS A 606 -16.62 27.43 28.79
C HIS A 606 -15.94 28.80 28.63
N GLN A 607 -16.65 29.81 28.12
CA GLN A 607 -16.11 31.16 27.99
C GLN A 607 -15.81 31.80 29.36
N VAL A 608 -16.68 31.63 30.35
CA VAL A 608 -16.43 32.11 31.74
C VAL A 608 -15.23 31.40 32.36
N GLN A 609 -15.13 30.07 32.20
CA GLN A 609 -13.96 29.30 32.67
C GLN A 609 -12.65 29.74 32.00
N LYS A 610 -12.67 30.10 30.71
CA LYS A 610 -11.50 30.64 30.01
C LYS A 610 -11.08 32.01 30.56
N VAL A 611 -12.04 32.89 30.84
CA VAL A 611 -11.76 34.20 31.46
C VAL A 611 -11.20 34.01 32.87
N LEU A 612 -11.80 33.14 33.69
CA LEU A 612 -11.32 32.85 35.05
C LEU A 612 -9.86 32.39 35.06
N LYS A 613 -9.49 31.42 34.21
CA LYS A 613 -8.09 30.96 34.08
C LYS A 613 -7.12 32.09 33.70
N SER A 614 -7.52 32.97 32.77
CA SER A 614 -6.70 34.12 32.41
C SER A 614 -6.57 35.15 33.55
N GLN A 615 -7.58 35.25 34.42
CA GLN A 615 -7.53 36.09 35.62
C GLN A 615 -6.61 35.48 36.69
N GLU A 616 -6.73 34.17 36.96
CA GLU A 616 -5.83 33.40 37.83
C GLU A 616 -4.37 33.55 37.39
N GLU A 617 -4.09 33.40 36.09
CA GLU A 617 -2.76 33.66 35.51
C GLU A 617 -2.26 35.09 35.76
N THR A 618 -3.10 36.11 35.61
CA THR A 618 -2.70 37.49 35.90
C THR A 618 -2.51 37.76 37.39
N GLU A 619 -3.29 37.11 38.26
CA GLU A 619 -3.13 37.23 39.71
C GLU A 619 -1.80 36.61 40.17
N VAL A 620 -1.42 35.46 39.63
CA VAL A 620 -0.10 34.84 39.86
C VAL A 620 1.02 35.78 39.40
N LYS A 621 0.95 36.31 38.17
CA LYS A 621 1.96 37.25 37.63
C LYS A 621 2.06 38.55 38.46
N VAL A 622 0.95 39.04 39.01
CA VAL A 622 0.93 40.19 39.95
C VAL A 622 1.56 39.82 41.29
N LYS A 623 1.28 38.63 41.84
CA LYS A 623 1.89 38.14 43.08
C LYS A 623 3.41 37.95 42.93
N GLU A 624 3.86 37.38 41.82
CA GLU A 624 5.28 37.25 41.46
C GLU A 624 5.94 38.64 41.38
N ALA A 625 5.37 39.56 40.60
CA ALA A 625 5.90 40.91 40.46
C ALA A 625 5.99 41.66 41.81
N LEU A 626 4.97 41.57 42.66
CA LEU A 626 4.99 42.18 43.99
C LEU A 626 5.98 41.50 44.95
N SER A 627 6.20 40.19 44.82
CA SER A 627 7.23 39.47 45.60
C SER A 627 8.67 39.78 45.15
N SER A 628 8.86 40.35 43.97
CA SER A 628 10.17 40.81 43.48
C SER A 628 10.59 42.19 43.99
N ILE A 629 9.71 42.90 44.72
CA ILE A 629 10.00 44.21 45.31
C ILE A 629 10.81 44.03 46.60
N PRO A 630 12.00 44.64 46.76
CA PRO A 630 12.80 44.50 47.98
C PRO A 630 12.07 44.98 49.24
N ASP A 631 12.25 44.27 50.37
CA ASP A 631 11.57 44.57 51.65
C ASP A 631 11.78 46.02 52.15
N VAL A 632 12.92 46.63 51.84
CA VAL A 632 13.24 48.03 52.17
C VAL A 632 12.27 49.01 51.49
N VAL A 633 11.75 48.65 50.31
CA VAL A 633 10.71 49.41 49.60
C VAL A 633 9.33 49.00 50.09
N ALA A 634 9.07 47.71 50.31
CA ALA A 634 7.78 47.22 50.80
C ALA A 634 7.41 47.73 52.20
N THR A 635 8.40 47.98 53.06
CA THR A 635 8.22 48.60 54.38
C THR A 635 7.97 50.12 54.30
N SER A 636 8.37 50.79 53.22
CA SER A 636 8.31 52.26 53.09
C SER A 636 6.94 52.83 52.66
N SER A 637 6.05 52.01 52.08
CA SER A 637 4.72 52.44 51.62
C SER A 637 3.59 51.66 52.31
N GLN A 638 2.77 52.39 53.06
CA GLN A 638 1.60 51.84 53.75
C GLN A 638 0.56 51.25 52.77
N GLU A 639 0.48 51.82 51.57
CA GLU A 639 -0.42 51.39 50.49
C GLU A 639 0.03 50.04 49.92
N LEU A 640 1.34 49.86 49.68
CA LEU A 640 1.90 48.60 49.21
C LEU A 640 1.69 47.47 50.22
N GLN A 641 1.90 47.74 51.51
CA GLN A 641 1.62 46.77 52.59
C GLN A 641 0.15 46.35 52.62
N ASN A 642 -0.79 47.27 52.36
CA ASN A 642 -2.20 46.95 52.30
C ASN A 642 -2.52 46.06 51.09
N VAL A 643 -1.94 46.35 49.92
CA VAL A 643 -2.09 45.51 48.70
C VAL A 643 -1.52 44.10 48.90
N LEU A 644 -0.31 43.98 49.47
CA LEU A 644 0.29 42.68 49.80
C LEU A 644 -0.61 41.87 50.74
N ARG A 645 -1.16 42.51 51.79
CA ARG A 645 -2.09 41.87 52.73
C ARG A 645 -3.40 41.43 52.06
N TYR A 646 -3.96 42.22 51.15
CA TYR A 646 -5.15 41.83 50.37
C TYR A 646 -4.91 40.63 49.45
N LEU A 647 -3.68 40.45 48.94
CA LEU A 647 -3.29 39.31 48.10
C LEU A 647 -2.79 38.09 48.91
N GLY A 648 -2.81 38.16 50.25
CA GLY A 648 -2.36 37.08 51.13
C GLY A 648 -0.83 36.96 51.27
N LEU A 649 -0.06 37.92 50.74
CA LEU A 649 1.39 37.96 50.85
C LEU A 649 1.79 38.65 52.16
N LYS A 650 2.61 37.98 52.98
CA LYS A 650 3.22 38.60 54.17
C LYS A 650 4.47 39.39 53.76
N PRO A 651 4.63 40.66 54.18
CA PRO A 651 5.96 41.26 54.28
C PRO A 651 6.78 40.53 55.35
N ALA A 652 8.10 40.45 55.21
CA ALA A 652 8.95 39.82 56.21
C ALA A 652 9.10 40.72 57.45
N ASP A 653 8.89 40.15 58.64
CA ASP A 653 9.09 40.87 59.91
C ASP A 653 10.59 41.14 60.14
N GLY A 654 10.97 42.42 60.06
CA GLY A 654 12.37 42.84 60.07
C GLY A 654 13.05 42.80 61.44
N SER A 655 13.71 41.69 61.78
CA SER A 655 14.74 41.66 62.83
C SER A 655 15.90 40.73 62.47
N GLY A 656 17.05 41.29 62.10
CA GLY A 656 18.21 40.53 61.61
C GLY A 656 19.50 41.34 61.59
N CYS A 657 19.90 41.90 62.73
CA CYS A 657 21.20 42.56 62.85
C CYS A 657 22.35 41.52 62.79
N PRO A 658 23.45 41.78 62.06
CA PRO A 658 24.60 40.88 62.03
C PRO A 658 25.38 40.97 63.34
N ALA A 659 25.32 39.91 64.15
CA ALA A 659 26.20 39.74 65.31
C ALA A 659 27.46 38.96 64.90
N ALA A 660 28.62 39.59 65.00
CA ALA A 660 29.90 38.89 64.93
C ALA A 660 30.26 38.27 66.29
N VAL A 661 30.90 37.10 66.28
CA VAL A 661 31.93 36.64 67.24
C VAL A 661 32.43 35.26 66.80
N LEU A 662 33.77 35.12 66.75
CA LEU A 662 34.56 33.92 66.43
C LEU A 662 34.27 33.27 65.06
#